data_AF-A0A2V2V0M2-F1
#
_entry.id   AF-A0A2V2V0M2-F1
#
_cell.length_a   1.000
_cell.length_b   1.000
_cell.length_c   1.000
_cell.angle_alpha   90.00
_cell.angle_beta   90.00
_cell.angle_gamma   90.00
#
_symmetry.space_group_name_H-M   'P 1'
#
loop_
_entity.id
_entity.type
_entity.pdbx_description
1 polymer ?
#
loop_
_entity_poly.entity_id
_entity_poly.type
_entity_poly.pdbx_seq_one_letter_code
_entity_poly.pdbx_strand_id
1 'polypeptide(L)'
;MRRTFSYWASRAWRVHSELIQGWIAAASSEPRKLQQARSYLYDLKLEDAIEEVEDATDLVYFMHRVSYPAGSHLETKVGQFLSRLSEQLTRENLLEIVKRLNEQPNSGPLWSRVLFEQPWFSGRVEELLEGLTLEEHVTFCAVVWRSLLPMLQSHSSQHATRGAAVAVSQQLALLTAQRIERSNDCQAVCLCAQLGVPLQGESLAVLRELILSLTRGGKLSPEQMITVAEAILAHHSTDAEWLDALQVAICGKPPGSVSASQVIAMLRAVTSARSGHLSKMFEDLLLRVLPEMSPEDMLDCCRSLTAMPNAASCLRKELQRLLCSKTSLGKGTSDRYDNALLLQLRGMSLIAPSEATKLLLRFVDQLKGTEKISSPSMTQILLRCMRDLQLFPPELVSHCKNSFLQNTPSNFTQEDIAYLLYAAAHAGEAVDGIFFNELLNRFAATRKFDRRKHKAYHGKLLSIPTVTMVLESFNVAKGGRLSVESKVYAVLRDAIEQQQPPEGIKMEDAMYILKLLVHLGVDDRGLTTLLLTRLSKAIGSMTPIHVRTLCEVLVALKSRDVLMFRALLSHLSHISPDHESITSTALTARKLKFVPYFEQSVLVEHVTSIEGWSLSDIVLVACTCSEKQRKAFLALPGAEVLSQARPEELSTLDLFLLLSISNEDREKTAAMAATLRSRPPIAAGDLEVEDVWRAFVNVADDKEALAAVCRSGAATLQTADENTLMRFLEAASNVPELPNVFFRVVGRTVLRLANNMTVENALRWLELYVGHQIRDDSVGKALLSKVRTRSHNAASLVDKTLRKASTMYGKTYNTQGKLRKNKEKVEWRYFHQD
;
A
#
# COMPACT_ATOMS: atom_id res chain seq x y z
N MET A 1 -7.96 -17.87 -13.78
CA MET A 1 -7.19 -19.14 -13.76
C MET A 1 -8.10 -20.24 -13.23
N ARG A 2 -8.40 -21.28 -14.02
CA ARG A 2 -8.83 -22.57 -13.48
C ARG A 2 -7.55 -23.39 -13.32
N ARG A 3 -7.15 -23.75 -12.10
CA ARG A 3 -6.00 -24.64 -11.84
C ARG A 3 -6.34 -25.64 -10.74
N THR A 4 -6.12 -26.91 -11.12
CA THR A 4 -5.83 -28.14 -10.36
C THR A 4 -6.69 -28.47 -9.14
N PHE A 5 -7.65 -29.36 -9.41
CA PHE A 5 -8.40 -30.17 -8.44
C PHE A 5 -7.47 -31.06 -7.62
N SER A 6 -7.71 -31.12 -6.31
CA SER A 6 -7.55 -32.36 -5.54
C SER A 6 -8.70 -33.28 -5.94
N TYR A 7 -8.40 -34.42 -6.55
CA TYR A 7 -9.35 -35.51 -6.83
C TYR A 7 -9.90 -36.19 -5.55
N TRP A 8 -9.67 -35.60 -4.37
CA TRP A 8 -9.63 -36.24 -3.05
C TRP A 8 -10.38 -35.43 -1.97
N ALA A 9 -11.31 -34.54 -2.35
CA ALA A 9 -12.17 -33.87 -1.37
C ALA A 9 -13.35 -34.77 -0.99
N SER A 10 -13.66 -34.84 0.30
CA SER A 10 -14.79 -35.63 0.81
C SER A 10 -16.11 -35.15 0.21
N ARG A 11 -17.13 -36.03 0.27
CA ARG A 11 -18.44 -35.70 -0.29
C ARG A 11 -19.11 -34.55 0.48
N ALA A 12 -18.89 -34.47 1.79
CA ALA A 12 -19.40 -33.42 2.65
C ALA A 12 -18.73 -32.07 2.31
N TRP A 13 -17.41 -32.05 2.15
CA TRP A 13 -16.65 -30.81 1.92
C TRP A 13 -16.86 -30.20 0.52
N ARG A 14 -17.09 -31.03 -0.50
CA ARG A 14 -17.12 -30.61 -1.91
C ARG A 14 -18.08 -29.44 -2.22
N VAL A 15 -19.29 -29.48 -1.65
CA VAL A 15 -20.29 -28.43 -1.90
C VAL A 15 -19.85 -27.09 -1.29
N HIS A 16 -19.20 -27.14 -0.13
CA HIS A 16 -18.66 -25.97 0.56
C HIS A 16 -17.45 -25.40 -0.19
N SER A 17 -16.54 -26.26 -0.63
CA SER A 17 -15.32 -25.85 -1.32
C SER A 17 -15.62 -25.17 -2.67
N GLU A 18 -16.54 -25.73 -3.47
CA GLU A 18 -16.97 -25.14 -4.75
C GLU A 18 -17.60 -23.76 -4.56
N LEU A 19 -18.45 -23.60 -3.54
CA LEU A 19 -19.12 -22.33 -3.24
C LEU A 19 -18.12 -21.24 -2.83
N ILE A 20 -17.21 -21.57 -1.91
CA ILE A 20 -16.17 -20.65 -1.42
C ILE A 20 -15.24 -20.25 -2.57
N GLN A 21 -14.83 -21.20 -3.40
CA GLN A 21 -14.03 -20.92 -4.60
C GLN A 21 -14.74 -19.98 -5.57
N GLY A 22 -16.04 -20.18 -5.80
CA GLY A 22 -16.85 -19.31 -6.64
C GLY A 22 -16.80 -17.85 -6.17
N TRP A 23 -16.92 -17.62 -4.87
CA TRP A 23 -16.80 -16.28 -4.30
C TRP A 23 -15.38 -15.72 -4.35
N ILE A 24 -14.35 -16.53 -4.09
CA ILE A 24 -12.94 -16.10 -4.22
C ILE A 24 -12.63 -15.71 -5.67
N ALA A 25 -13.15 -16.42 -6.67
CA ALA A 25 -12.96 -16.08 -8.08
C ALA A 25 -13.68 -14.77 -8.45
N ALA A 26 -14.92 -14.59 -7.98
CA ALA A 26 -15.73 -13.40 -8.23
C ALA A 26 -15.22 -12.15 -7.49
N ALA A 27 -14.38 -12.30 -6.48
CA ALA A 27 -13.75 -11.20 -5.75
C ALA A 27 -12.94 -10.23 -6.62
N SER A 28 -12.41 -10.72 -7.74
CA SER A 28 -11.63 -9.91 -8.68
C SER A 28 -12.45 -8.80 -9.34
N SER A 29 -13.77 -8.97 -9.48
CA SER A 29 -14.70 -7.97 -10.01
C SER A 29 -15.53 -7.30 -8.92
N GLU A 30 -15.87 -8.01 -7.83
CA GLU A 30 -16.70 -7.49 -6.74
C GLU A 30 -16.10 -7.84 -5.36
N PRO A 31 -15.45 -6.89 -4.67
CA PRO A 31 -14.79 -7.12 -3.38
C PRO A 31 -15.73 -7.65 -2.27
N ARG A 32 -17.04 -7.35 -2.33
CA ARG A 32 -18.05 -7.85 -1.39
C ARG A 32 -18.15 -9.38 -1.37
N LYS A 33 -17.73 -10.06 -2.44
CA LYS A 33 -17.72 -11.53 -2.51
C LYS A 33 -16.75 -12.17 -1.52
N LEU A 34 -15.62 -11.52 -1.21
CA LEU A 34 -14.73 -12.01 -0.14
C LEU A 34 -15.38 -11.90 1.23
N GLN A 35 -16.15 -10.83 1.47
CA GLN A 35 -16.89 -10.68 2.72
C GLN A 35 -17.96 -11.78 2.87
N GLN A 36 -18.68 -12.12 1.79
CA GLN A 36 -19.63 -13.24 1.78
C GLN A 36 -18.93 -14.57 2.10
N ALA A 37 -17.76 -14.83 1.52
CA ALA A 37 -16.99 -16.03 1.81
C ALA A 37 -16.52 -16.10 3.27
N ARG A 38 -16.10 -14.97 3.86
CA ARG A 38 -15.72 -14.90 5.28
C ARG A 38 -16.91 -15.17 6.21
N SER A 39 -18.06 -14.54 5.96
CA SER A 39 -19.26 -14.76 6.75
C SER A 39 -19.71 -16.21 6.67
N TYR A 40 -19.68 -16.80 5.48
CA TYR A 40 -20.01 -18.21 5.29
C TYR A 40 -19.08 -19.15 6.07
N LEU A 41 -17.76 -18.93 5.99
CA LEU A 41 -16.79 -19.70 6.76
C LEU A 41 -17.00 -19.57 8.26
N TYR A 42 -17.37 -18.39 8.75
CA TYR A 42 -17.66 -18.16 10.16
C TYR A 42 -18.86 -18.97 10.66
N ASP A 43 -19.89 -19.11 9.82
CA ASP A 43 -21.12 -19.85 10.15
C ASP A 43 -21.02 -21.36 9.86
N LEU A 44 -19.93 -21.81 9.21
CA LEU A 44 -19.77 -23.19 8.80
C LEU A 44 -19.49 -24.12 9.98
N LYS A 45 -20.34 -25.13 10.15
CA LYS A 45 -20.14 -26.19 11.14
C LYS A 45 -19.09 -27.18 10.65
N LEU A 46 -17.83 -26.96 11.05
CA LEU A 46 -16.70 -27.79 10.60
C LEU A 46 -16.85 -29.28 10.94
N GLU A 47 -17.51 -29.60 12.05
CA GLU A 47 -17.76 -30.97 12.52
C GLU A 47 -18.62 -31.78 11.55
N ASP A 48 -19.46 -31.10 10.75
CA ASP A 48 -20.36 -31.71 9.78
C ASP A 48 -19.81 -31.61 8.34
N ALA A 49 -18.69 -30.90 8.14
CA ALA A 49 -18.21 -30.47 6.81
C ALA A 49 -16.82 -30.99 6.44
N ILE A 50 -15.98 -31.36 7.41
CA ILE A 50 -14.62 -31.87 7.20
C ILE A 50 -14.55 -33.31 7.70
N GLU A 51 -14.12 -34.23 6.84
CA GLU A 51 -13.97 -35.66 7.18
C GLU A 51 -12.51 -36.12 7.08
N GLU A 52 -11.72 -35.54 6.17
CA GLU A 52 -10.37 -36.00 5.83
C GLU A 52 -9.30 -34.91 6.01
N VAL A 53 -8.01 -35.29 5.98
CA VAL A 53 -6.87 -34.37 6.13
C VAL A 53 -6.79 -33.40 4.94
N GLU A 54 -7.22 -33.86 3.78
CA GLU A 54 -7.31 -33.12 2.52
C GLU A 54 -8.34 -31.98 2.61
N ASP A 55 -9.49 -32.25 3.24
CA ASP A 55 -10.52 -31.24 3.48
C ASP A 55 -10.00 -30.12 4.40
N ALA A 56 -9.30 -30.51 5.47
CA ALA A 56 -8.65 -29.58 6.38
C ALA A 56 -7.58 -28.74 5.67
N THR A 57 -6.81 -29.35 4.77
CA THR A 57 -5.79 -28.69 3.95
C THR A 57 -6.40 -27.65 3.00
N ASP A 58 -7.50 -28.00 2.32
CA ASP A 58 -8.24 -27.08 1.45
C ASP A 58 -8.91 -25.94 2.25
N LEU A 59 -9.44 -26.22 3.46
CA LEU A 59 -9.99 -25.19 4.33
C LEU A 59 -8.92 -24.18 4.76
N VAL A 60 -7.75 -24.63 5.21
CA VAL A 60 -6.63 -23.75 5.59
C VAL A 60 -6.23 -22.86 4.42
N TYR A 61 -6.19 -23.43 3.22
CA TYR A 61 -5.95 -22.68 1.99
C TYR A 61 -7.03 -21.60 1.73
N PHE A 62 -8.33 -21.93 1.91
CA PHE A 62 -9.40 -20.93 1.77
C PHE A 62 -9.37 -19.85 2.84
N MET A 63 -9.11 -20.21 4.10
CA MET A 63 -8.96 -19.27 5.21
C MET A 63 -7.89 -18.22 4.88
N HIS A 64 -6.74 -18.65 4.33
CA HIS A 64 -5.73 -17.71 3.87
C HIS A 64 -6.24 -16.82 2.72
N ARG A 65 -6.90 -17.41 1.71
CA ARG A 65 -7.36 -16.70 0.51
C ARG A 65 -8.40 -15.63 0.78
N VAL A 66 -9.26 -15.87 1.77
CA VAL A 66 -10.20 -14.85 2.21
C VAL A 66 -9.57 -13.91 3.26
N SER A 67 -8.31 -14.07 3.64
CA SER A 67 -7.69 -13.32 4.75
C SER A 67 -8.51 -13.42 6.03
N TYR A 68 -8.82 -14.65 6.43
CA TYR A 68 -9.56 -14.94 7.65
C TYR A 68 -8.74 -14.52 8.89
N PRO A 69 -9.36 -13.98 9.96
CA PRO A 69 -8.62 -13.48 11.11
C PRO A 69 -7.76 -14.56 11.80
N ALA A 70 -6.53 -14.18 12.16
CA ALA A 70 -5.63 -15.00 12.97
C ALA A 70 -6.17 -15.19 14.40
N GLY A 71 -5.87 -16.34 15.02
CA GLY A 71 -6.36 -16.68 16.37
C GLY A 71 -7.86 -16.94 16.44
N SER A 72 -8.50 -17.20 15.29
CA SER A 72 -9.94 -17.44 15.22
C SER A 72 -10.32 -18.86 15.65
N HIS A 73 -11.60 -19.05 15.98
CA HIS A 73 -12.13 -20.37 16.35
C HIS A 73 -11.92 -21.44 15.26
N LEU A 74 -11.92 -21.06 13.97
CA LEU A 74 -11.65 -21.98 12.87
C LEU A 74 -10.21 -22.48 12.91
N GLU A 75 -9.21 -21.62 13.19
CA GLU A 75 -7.81 -22.06 13.33
C GLU A 75 -7.69 -23.10 14.43
N THR A 76 -8.29 -22.84 15.59
CA THR A 76 -8.28 -23.77 16.73
C THR A 76 -8.95 -25.10 16.39
N LYS A 77 -10.14 -25.07 15.76
CA LYS A 77 -10.88 -26.28 15.42
C LYS A 77 -10.15 -27.13 14.38
N VAL A 78 -9.57 -26.51 13.35
CA VAL A 78 -8.80 -27.24 12.33
C VAL A 78 -7.52 -27.83 12.93
N GLY A 79 -6.80 -27.08 13.78
CA GLY A 79 -5.63 -27.62 14.49
C GLY A 79 -5.97 -28.80 15.40
N GLN A 80 -7.09 -28.73 16.13
CA GLN A 80 -7.59 -29.84 16.94
C GLN A 80 -7.98 -31.06 16.08
N PHE A 81 -8.61 -30.84 14.94
CA PHE A 81 -8.97 -31.91 14.00
C PHE A 81 -7.71 -32.63 13.48
N LEU A 82 -6.72 -31.88 12.99
CA LEU A 82 -5.45 -32.46 12.54
C LEU A 82 -4.70 -33.16 13.67
N SER A 83 -4.78 -32.64 14.90
CA SER A 83 -4.19 -33.33 16.06
C SER A 83 -4.86 -34.67 16.35
N ARG A 84 -6.19 -34.80 16.16
CA ARG A 84 -6.90 -36.08 16.33
C ARG A 84 -6.54 -37.09 15.24
N LEU A 85 -6.31 -36.62 14.02
CA LEU A 85 -5.89 -37.45 12.89
C LEU A 85 -4.37 -37.54 12.74
N SER A 86 -3.61 -37.14 13.77
CA SER A 86 -2.16 -37.05 13.69
C SER A 86 -1.51 -38.37 13.29
N GLU A 87 -2.02 -39.51 13.77
CA GLU A 87 -1.56 -40.87 13.42
C GLU A 87 -1.81 -41.23 11.94
N GLN A 88 -2.88 -40.71 11.36
CA GLN A 88 -3.31 -41.01 9.98
C GLN A 88 -2.62 -40.13 8.94
N LEU A 89 -1.88 -39.10 9.37
CA LEU A 89 -1.20 -38.19 8.47
C LEU A 89 -0.03 -38.88 7.77
N THR A 90 -0.07 -38.94 6.44
CA THR A 90 0.93 -39.62 5.62
C THR A 90 1.96 -38.65 5.04
N ARG A 91 3.04 -39.21 4.47
CA ARG A 91 4.02 -38.44 3.69
C ARG A 91 3.40 -37.71 2.48
N GLU A 92 2.38 -38.31 1.85
CA GLU A 92 1.68 -37.72 0.70
C GLU A 92 0.92 -36.47 1.12
N ASN A 93 0.33 -36.49 2.32
CA ASN A 93 -0.32 -35.33 2.92
C ASN A 93 0.68 -34.19 3.17
N LEU A 94 1.89 -34.50 3.68
CA LEU A 94 2.94 -33.49 3.85
C LEU A 94 3.37 -32.84 2.54
N LEU A 95 3.52 -33.64 1.47
CA LEU A 95 3.88 -33.13 0.15
C LEU A 95 2.78 -32.24 -0.44
N GLU A 96 1.50 -32.60 -0.26
CA GLU A 96 0.39 -31.74 -0.71
C GLU A 96 0.29 -30.45 0.10
N ILE A 97 0.48 -30.50 1.43
CA ILE A 97 0.54 -29.31 2.28
C ILE A 97 1.65 -28.37 1.82
N VAL A 98 2.85 -28.91 1.57
CA VAL A 98 3.98 -28.14 1.06
C VAL A 98 3.72 -27.60 -0.35
N LYS A 99 3.06 -28.36 -1.22
CA LYS A 99 2.66 -27.87 -2.53
C LYS A 99 1.73 -26.66 -2.42
N ARG A 100 0.72 -26.70 -1.54
CA ARG A 100 -0.17 -25.55 -1.27
C ARG A 100 0.55 -24.38 -0.63
N LEU A 101 1.46 -24.65 0.29
CA LEU A 101 2.30 -23.62 0.93
C LEU A 101 3.24 -22.95 -0.08
N ASN A 102 3.82 -23.71 -1.02
CA ASN A 102 4.66 -23.18 -2.10
C ASN A 102 3.84 -22.35 -3.11
N GLU A 103 2.59 -22.73 -3.39
CA GLU A 103 1.67 -21.91 -4.17
C GLU A 103 1.32 -20.59 -3.47
N GLN A 104 1.25 -20.58 -2.13
CA GLN A 104 0.91 -19.41 -1.32
C GLN A 104 1.77 -19.29 -0.05
N PRO A 105 3.02 -18.78 -0.17
CA PRO A 105 3.96 -18.70 0.95
C PRO A 105 3.45 -17.85 2.14
N ASN A 106 2.60 -16.86 1.86
CA ASN A 106 1.99 -16.00 2.88
C ASN A 106 1.03 -16.73 3.83
N SER A 107 0.66 -17.98 3.52
CA SER A 107 -0.12 -18.84 4.42
C SER A 107 0.72 -19.47 5.53
N GLY A 108 2.06 -19.29 5.51
CA GLY A 108 3.00 -19.81 6.50
C GLY A 108 2.58 -19.66 7.96
N PRO A 109 2.18 -18.46 8.45
CA PRO A 109 1.79 -18.29 9.86
C PRO A 109 0.56 -19.09 10.26
N LEU A 110 -0.39 -19.26 9.34
CA LEU A 110 -1.59 -20.05 9.57
C LEU A 110 -1.22 -21.54 9.66
N TRP A 111 -0.41 -22.04 8.72
CA TRP A 111 0.12 -23.41 8.76
C TRP A 111 0.99 -23.68 9.99
N SER A 112 1.77 -22.69 10.43
CA SER A 112 2.56 -22.76 11.66
C SER A 112 1.68 -23.09 12.86
N ARG A 113 0.63 -22.29 13.09
CA ARG A 113 -0.28 -22.45 14.23
C ARG A 113 -1.10 -23.74 14.16
N VAL A 114 -1.56 -24.10 12.98
CA VAL A 114 -2.49 -25.23 12.79
C VAL A 114 -1.78 -26.59 12.80
N LEU A 115 -0.52 -26.65 12.34
CA LEU A 115 0.21 -27.90 12.15
C LEU A 115 1.59 -27.89 12.82
N PHE A 116 2.49 -27.00 12.39
CA PHE A 116 3.91 -27.14 12.72
C PHE A 116 4.22 -26.88 14.20
N GLU A 117 3.53 -25.95 14.85
CA GLU A 117 3.69 -25.63 16.27
C GLU A 117 2.97 -26.62 17.20
N GLN A 118 2.29 -27.64 16.64
CA GLN A 118 1.57 -28.62 17.45
C GLN A 118 2.56 -29.63 18.08
N PRO A 119 2.41 -29.98 19.37
CA PRO A 119 3.37 -30.86 20.07
C PRO A 119 3.58 -32.24 19.43
N TRP A 120 2.53 -32.79 18.81
CA TRP A 120 2.59 -34.10 18.15
C TRP A 120 3.49 -34.07 16.90
N PHE A 121 3.61 -32.93 16.22
CA PHE A 121 4.36 -32.82 14.97
C PHE A 121 5.86 -33.01 15.22
N SER A 122 6.42 -32.35 16.26
CA SER A 122 7.83 -32.51 16.63
C SER A 122 8.21 -33.95 17.01
N GLY A 123 7.25 -34.73 17.54
CA GLY A 123 7.48 -36.14 17.90
C GLY A 123 7.46 -37.10 16.72
N ARG A 124 6.80 -36.74 15.60
CA ARG A 124 6.61 -37.62 14.42
C ARG A 124 7.32 -37.16 13.17
N VAL A 125 7.88 -35.95 13.14
CA VAL A 125 8.48 -35.38 11.93
C VAL A 125 9.61 -36.24 11.37
N GLU A 126 10.40 -36.93 12.21
CA GLU A 126 11.45 -37.83 11.75
C GLU A 126 10.87 -39.04 10.99
N GLU A 127 9.88 -39.71 11.58
CA GLU A 127 9.14 -40.84 10.98
C GLU A 127 8.52 -40.44 9.63
N LEU A 128 7.89 -39.26 9.57
CA LEU A 128 7.22 -38.78 8.36
C LEU A 128 8.19 -38.45 7.22
N LEU A 129 9.46 -38.15 7.53
CA LEU A 129 10.50 -37.79 6.56
C LEU A 129 11.38 -38.98 6.13
N GLU A 130 11.41 -40.07 6.91
CA GLU A 130 12.30 -41.24 6.71
C GLU A 130 12.09 -41.90 5.33
N GLY A 131 10.87 -41.85 4.79
CA GLY A 131 10.49 -42.44 3.49
C GLY A 131 10.53 -41.52 2.28
N LEU A 132 10.94 -40.25 2.42
CA LEU A 132 11.10 -39.31 1.29
C LEU A 132 12.47 -39.49 0.64
N THR A 133 12.62 -39.15 -0.64
CA THR A 133 13.94 -38.97 -1.28
C THR A 133 14.67 -37.75 -0.70
N LEU A 134 15.99 -37.61 -0.94
CA LEU A 134 16.73 -36.41 -0.51
C LEU A 134 16.14 -35.14 -1.13
N GLU A 135 15.75 -35.20 -2.40
CA GLU A 135 15.12 -34.08 -3.11
C GLU A 135 13.78 -33.68 -2.47
N GLU A 136 12.90 -34.64 -2.21
CA GLU A 136 11.60 -34.40 -1.57
C GLU A 136 11.75 -33.84 -0.15
N HIS A 137 12.69 -34.38 0.64
CA HIS A 137 12.96 -33.89 1.99
C HIS A 137 13.47 -32.45 1.98
N VAL A 138 14.51 -32.13 1.18
CA VAL A 138 15.03 -30.76 1.13
C VAL A 138 13.99 -29.81 0.54
N THR A 139 13.18 -30.24 -0.43
CA THR A 139 12.07 -29.45 -0.98
C THR A 139 11.02 -29.12 0.08
N PHE A 140 10.61 -30.13 0.86
CA PHE A 140 9.71 -29.96 1.99
C PHE A 140 10.25 -28.89 2.96
N CYS A 141 11.47 -29.08 3.45
CA CYS A 141 12.09 -28.17 4.41
C CYS A 141 12.28 -26.76 3.84
N ALA A 142 12.73 -26.63 2.59
CA ALA A 142 12.95 -25.34 1.94
C ALA A 142 11.66 -24.52 1.83
N VAL A 143 10.52 -25.15 1.52
CA VAL A 143 9.22 -24.46 1.47
C VAL A 143 8.77 -24.02 2.86
N VAL A 144 8.92 -24.90 3.86
CA VAL A 144 8.59 -24.58 5.26
C VAL A 144 9.42 -23.39 5.75
N TRP A 145 10.74 -23.44 5.59
CA TRP A 145 11.65 -22.37 6.01
C TRP A 145 11.39 -21.03 5.30
N ARG A 146 11.19 -21.03 3.98
CA ARG A 146 10.86 -19.80 3.22
C ARG A 146 9.53 -19.18 3.67
N SER A 147 8.61 -19.98 4.18
CA SER A 147 7.29 -19.51 4.62
C SER A 147 7.25 -19.07 6.08
N LEU A 148 8.13 -19.63 6.93
CA LEU A 148 8.14 -19.38 8.38
C LEU A 148 9.25 -18.41 8.84
N LEU A 149 10.47 -18.51 8.32
CA LEU A 149 11.63 -17.79 8.84
C LEU A 149 11.64 -16.28 8.56
N PRO A 150 11.25 -15.77 7.37
CA PRO A 150 11.20 -14.33 7.11
C PRO A 150 10.29 -13.56 8.10
N MET A 151 9.31 -14.25 8.70
CA MET A 151 8.41 -13.68 9.71
C MET A 151 9.02 -13.65 11.11
N LEU A 152 9.81 -14.67 11.48
CA LEU A 152 10.48 -14.77 12.79
C LEU A 152 11.53 -13.65 12.98
N GLN A 153 12.11 -13.16 11.89
CA GLN A 153 13.07 -12.06 11.86
C GLN A 153 12.42 -10.66 11.85
N SER A 154 11.11 -10.57 11.62
CA SER A 154 10.37 -9.30 11.71
C SER A 154 9.98 -9.01 13.16
N HIS A 155 10.46 -7.89 13.72
CA HIS A 155 10.37 -7.56 15.15
C HIS A 155 8.94 -7.21 15.67
N SER A 156 7.86 -7.50 14.94
CA SER A 156 6.55 -6.88 15.21
C SER A 156 5.42 -7.80 15.70
N SER A 157 5.69 -8.92 16.40
CA SER A 157 4.59 -9.68 17.02
C SER A 157 4.99 -10.53 18.23
N GLN A 158 4.10 -10.50 19.21
CA GLN A 158 4.24 -10.85 20.62
C GLN A 158 4.74 -12.28 20.94
N HIS A 159 5.31 -12.37 22.13
CA HIS A 159 6.02 -13.48 22.74
C HIS A 159 5.09 -14.62 23.21
N ALA A 160 5.11 -15.76 22.51
CA ALA A 160 4.89 -17.13 23.04
C ALA A 160 5.07 -18.19 21.92
N THR A 161 4.53 -17.93 20.73
CA THR A 161 4.56 -18.84 19.56
C THR A 161 5.91 -18.89 18.84
N ARG A 162 6.76 -17.88 19.00
CA ARG A 162 8.12 -17.83 18.41
C ARG A 162 8.99 -19.02 18.84
N GLY A 163 8.85 -19.51 20.06
CA GLY A 163 9.69 -20.60 20.59
C GLY A 163 9.46 -21.94 19.89
N ALA A 164 8.20 -22.33 19.69
CA ALA A 164 7.86 -23.61 19.08
C ALA A 164 8.21 -23.65 17.58
N ALA A 165 7.91 -22.58 16.82
CA ALA A 165 8.25 -22.51 15.40
C ALA A 165 9.77 -22.53 15.15
N VAL A 166 10.55 -21.86 16.01
CA VAL A 166 12.02 -21.90 15.96
C VAL A 166 12.54 -23.30 16.26
N ALA A 167 12.02 -23.97 17.30
CA ALA A 167 12.42 -25.33 17.67
C ALA A 167 12.15 -26.34 16.53
N VAL A 168 10.98 -26.27 15.90
CA VAL A 168 10.64 -27.13 14.75
C VAL A 168 11.54 -26.84 13.56
N SER A 169 11.84 -25.58 13.29
CA SER A 169 12.78 -25.19 12.24
C SER A 169 14.19 -25.73 12.50
N GLN A 170 14.67 -25.70 13.76
CA GLN A 170 15.96 -26.25 14.18
C GLN A 170 16.00 -27.77 14.05
N GLN A 171 14.93 -28.45 14.45
CA GLN A 171 14.81 -29.91 14.32
C GLN A 171 14.86 -30.34 12.85
N LEU A 172 14.11 -29.67 11.97
CA LEU A 172 14.17 -29.92 10.52
C LEU A 172 15.56 -29.67 9.94
N ALA A 173 16.25 -28.61 10.41
CA ALA A 173 17.59 -28.29 9.95
C ALA A 173 18.61 -29.36 10.34
N LEU A 174 18.52 -29.87 11.57
CA LEU A 174 19.35 -30.96 12.07
C LEU A 174 19.12 -32.25 11.27
N LEU A 175 17.87 -32.66 11.06
CA LEU A 175 17.52 -33.86 10.29
C LEU A 175 17.99 -33.74 8.83
N THR A 176 17.86 -32.56 8.23
CA THR A 176 18.35 -32.29 6.87
C THR A 176 19.87 -32.36 6.82
N ALA A 177 20.57 -31.74 7.78
CA ALA A 177 22.03 -31.75 7.85
C ALA A 177 22.60 -33.17 7.99
N GLN A 178 22.08 -33.96 8.95
CA GLN A 178 22.48 -35.37 9.13
C GLN A 178 22.28 -36.20 7.87
N ARG A 179 21.20 -35.95 7.13
CA ARG A 179 20.92 -36.67 5.89
C ARG A 179 21.89 -36.31 4.76
N ILE A 180 22.26 -35.05 4.65
CA ILE A 180 23.27 -34.57 3.69
C ILE A 180 24.66 -35.10 4.03
N GLU A 181 25.02 -35.13 5.32
CA GLU A 181 26.29 -35.72 5.76
C GLU A 181 26.40 -37.20 5.40
N ARG A 182 25.32 -37.97 5.61
CA ARG A 182 25.26 -39.40 5.27
C ARG A 182 25.36 -39.66 3.77
N SER A 183 24.81 -38.79 2.92
CA SER A 183 24.90 -38.95 1.47
C SER A 183 26.28 -38.57 0.91
N ASN A 184 27.02 -37.68 1.60
CA ASN A 184 28.31 -37.12 1.17
C ASN A 184 28.26 -36.54 -0.27
N ASP A 185 27.07 -36.11 -0.70
CA ASP A 185 26.82 -35.65 -2.05
C ASP A 185 26.81 -34.11 -2.10
N CYS A 186 27.76 -33.55 -2.84
CA CYS A 186 27.86 -32.11 -3.05
C CYS A 186 26.70 -31.55 -3.89
N GLN A 187 25.90 -32.39 -4.55
CA GLN A 187 24.65 -31.97 -5.19
C GLN A 187 23.64 -31.39 -4.19
N ALA A 188 23.72 -31.76 -2.91
CA ALA A 188 22.88 -31.17 -1.87
C ALA A 188 23.07 -29.64 -1.74
N VAL A 189 24.29 -29.13 -1.99
CA VAL A 189 24.58 -27.69 -2.00
C VAL A 189 23.85 -27.00 -3.15
N CYS A 190 23.89 -27.60 -4.35
CA CYS A 190 23.18 -27.11 -5.53
C CYS A 190 21.66 -27.13 -5.29
N LEU A 191 21.15 -28.22 -4.72
CA LEU A 191 19.74 -28.39 -4.41
C LEU A 191 19.24 -27.35 -3.39
N CYS A 192 19.98 -27.13 -2.29
CA CYS A 192 19.63 -26.11 -1.30
C CYS A 192 19.59 -24.69 -1.91
N ALA A 193 20.54 -24.39 -2.82
CA ALA A 193 20.56 -23.11 -3.53
C ALA A 193 19.37 -22.98 -4.49
N GLN A 194 19.13 -24.00 -5.31
CA GLN A 194 18.02 -24.06 -6.29
C GLN A 194 16.63 -23.99 -5.64
N LEU A 195 16.49 -24.48 -4.41
CA LEU A 195 15.26 -24.41 -3.63
C LEU A 195 15.15 -23.13 -2.79
N GLY A 196 16.19 -22.29 -2.75
CA GLY A 196 16.18 -21.00 -2.05
C GLY A 196 16.17 -21.13 -0.53
N VAL A 197 16.92 -22.08 0.05
CA VAL A 197 17.00 -22.27 1.50
C VAL A 197 17.58 -21.01 2.19
N PRO A 198 16.88 -20.39 3.16
CA PRO A 198 17.31 -19.14 3.79
C PRO A 198 18.32 -19.37 4.93
N LEU A 199 19.53 -19.82 4.59
CA LEU A 199 20.57 -20.26 5.54
C LEU A 199 21.01 -19.23 6.59
N GLN A 200 20.68 -17.95 6.43
CA GLN A 200 20.99 -16.88 7.40
C GLN A 200 20.22 -17.00 8.73
N GLY A 201 19.12 -17.75 8.77
CA GLY A 201 18.34 -17.89 10.00
C GLY A 201 19.16 -18.60 11.09
N GLU A 202 19.18 -18.06 12.32
CA GLU A 202 19.85 -18.70 13.46
C GLU A 202 19.35 -20.13 13.69
N SER A 203 18.07 -20.39 13.40
CA SER A 203 17.44 -21.71 13.44
C SER A 203 18.10 -22.73 12.50
N LEU A 204 18.84 -22.29 11.48
CA LEU A 204 19.47 -23.15 10.48
C LEU A 204 21.00 -23.24 10.67
N ALA A 205 21.55 -22.77 11.79
CA ALA A 205 23.00 -22.69 12.02
C ALA A 205 23.76 -23.99 11.69
N VAL A 206 23.25 -25.14 12.14
CA VAL A 206 23.86 -26.47 11.87
C VAL A 206 23.91 -26.78 10.37
N LEU A 207 22.80 -26.55 9.66
CA LEU A 207 22.74 -26.76 8.22
C LEU A 207 23.64 -25.75 7.48
N ARG A 208 23.67 -24.50 7.94
CA ARG A 208 24.53 -23.45 7.38
C ARG A 208 26.00 -23.82 7.49
N GLU A 209 26.46 -24.23 8.66
CA GLU A 209 27.84 -24.67 8.87
C GLU A 209 28.23 -25.81 7.93
N LEU A 210 27.36 -26.83 7.82
CA LEU A 210 27.58 -27.94 6.90
C LEU A 210 27.68 -27.47 5.44
N ILE A 211 26.71 -26.70 4.95
CA ILE A 211 26.68 -26.23 3.56
C ILE A 211 27.88 -25.33 3.24
N LEU A 212 28.26 -24.43 4.17
CA LEU A 212 29.44 -23.59 4.01
C LEU A 212 30.72 -24.43 3.99
N SER A 213 30.82 -25.46 4.83
CA SER A 213 31.97 -26.38 4.84
C SER A 213 32.11 -27.15 3.52
N LEU A 214 31.00 -27.67 2.98
CA LEU A 214 30.96 -28.38 1.70
C LEU A 214 31.29 -27.45 0.53
N THR A 215 30.83 -26.20 0.59
CA THR A 215 31.13 -25.16 -0.41
C THR A 215 32.63 -24.83 -0.42
N ARG A 216 33.23 -24.61 0.77
CA ARG A 216 34.66 -24.28 0.92
C ARG A 216 35.58 -25.47 0.63
N GLY A 217 35.11 -26.69 0.86
CA GLY A 217 35.90 -27.93 0.72
C GLY A 217 36.37 -28.24 -0.71
N GLY A 218 36.07 -27.40 -1.70
CA GLY A 218 36.67 -27.45 -3.04
C GLY A 218 36.17 -28.59 -3.93
N LYS A 219 35.24 -29.41 -3.46
CA LYS A 219 34.66 -30.56 -4.17
C LYS A 219 33.69 -30.18 -5.30
N LEU A 220 33.10 -28.97 -5.25
CA LEU A 220 32.19 -28.48 -6.30
C LEU A 220 32.96 -28.20 -7.60
N SER A 221 32.39 -28.58 -8.75
CA SER A 221 32.91 -28.15 -10.05
C SER A 221 32.66 -26.65 -10.29
N PRO A 222 33.43 -25.97 -11.16
CA PRO A 222 33.14 -24.57 -11.53
C PRO A 222 31.70 -24.35 -12.03
N GLU A 223 31.13 -25.32 -12.75
CA GLU A 223 29.75 -25.29 -13.25
C GLU A 223 28.72 -25.37 -12.12
N GLN A 224 28.96 -26.21 -11.12
CA GLN A 224 28.13 -26.32 -9.92
C GLN A 224 28.19 -25.04 -9.08
N MET A 225 29.37 -24.43 -8.95
CA MET A 225 29.54 -23.15 -8.25
C MET A 225 28.72 -22.03 -8.89
N ILE A 226 28.66 -21.99 -10.23
CA ILE A 226 27.83 -21.03 -10.96
C ILE A 226 26.35 -21.36 -10.78
N THR A 227 25.97 -22.63 -10.86
CA THR A 227 24.59 -23.06 -10.62
C THR A 227 24.11 -22.60 -9.24
N VAL A 228 24.97 -22.73 -8.22
CA VAL A 228 24.70 -22.23 -6.86
C VAL A 228 24.62 -20.70 -6.86
N ALA A 229 25.57 -19.99 -7.46
CA ALA A 229 25.60 -18.53 -7.50
C ALA A 229 24.38 -17.93 -8.23
N GLU A 230 23.99 -18.51 -9.37
CA GLU A 230 22.80 -18.12 -10.13
C GLU A 230 21.52 -18.47 -9.40
N ALA A 231 21.48 -19.58 -8.65
CA ALA A 231 20.33 -19.91 -7.82
C ALA A 231 20.19 -18.97 -6.62
N ILE A 232 21.30 -18.64 -5.93
CA ILE A 232 21.32 -17.62 -4.85
C ILE A 232 20.81 -16.28 -5.38
N LEU A 233 21.25 -15.90 -6.59
CA LEU A 233 20.78 -14.72 -7.30
C LEU A 233 19.27 -14.79 -7.62
N ALA A 234 18.80 -15.91 -8.18
CA ALA A 234 17.41 -16.11 -8.57
C ALA A 234 16.44 -16.07 -7.38
N HIS A 235 16.90 -16.48 -6.19
CA HIS A 235 16.15 -16.40 -4.94
C HIS A 235 16.41 -15.13 -4.13
N HIS A 236 17.22 -14.20 -4.66
CA HIS A 236 17.57 -12.94 -4.00
C HIS A 236 18.08 -13.12 -2.55
N SER A 237 18.81 -14.20 -2.30
CA SER A 237 19.38 -14.46 -0.97
C SER A 237 20.50 -13.45 -0.68
N THR A 238 20.53 -12.92 0.53
CA THR A 238 21.54 -11.95 0.98
C THR A 238 22.68 -12.63 1.75
N ASP A 239 22.81 -13.97 1.70
CA ASP A 239 23.79 -14.72 2.50
C ASP A 239 25.24 -14.44 2.04
N ALA A 240 25.83 -13.40 2.63
CA ALA A 240 27.19 -12.96 2.35
C ALA A 240 28.22 -14.05 2.64
N GLU A 241 28.03 -14.86 3.69
CA GLU A 241 29.01 -15.91 4.04
C GLU A 241 29.02 -17.05 3.03
N TRP A 242 27.88 -17.37 2.42
CA TRP A 242 27.81 -18.37 1.36
C TRP A 242 28.48 -17.87 0.07
N LEU A 243 28.26 -16.60 -0.27
CA LEU A 243 28.93 -15.95 -1.39
C LEU A 243 30.43 -15.80 -1.16
N ASP A 244 30.87 -15.52 0.06
CA ASP A 244 32.29 -15.52 0.43
C ASP A 244 32.90 -16.91 0.36
N ALA A 245 32.16 -17.94 0.81
CA ALA A 245 32.58 -19.33 0.66
C ALA A 245 32.76 -19.72 -0.82
N LEU A 246 31.87 -19.26 -1.71
CA LEU A 246 31.99 -19.45 -3.16
C LEU A 246 33.18 -18.69 -3.75
N GLN A 247 33.43 -17.44 -3.33
CA GLN A 247 34.61 -16.67 -3.73
C GLN A 247 35.91 -17.38 -3.33
N VAL A 248 35.99 -17.92 -2.11
CA VAL A 248 37.16 -18.70 -1.66
C VAL A 248 37.31 -19.98 -2.49
N ALA A 249 36.21 -20.70 -2.72
CA ALA A 249 36.24 -21.98 -3.43
C ALA A 249 36.65 -21.84 -4.91
N ILE A 250 36.19 -20.77 -5.59
CA ILE A 250 36.58 -20.50 -7.00
C ILE A 250 38.02 -20.01 -7.11
N CYS A 251 38.51 -19.20 -6.15
CA CYS A 251 39.90 -18.75 -6.11
C CYS A 251 40.89 -19.89 -5.82
N GLY A 252 40.46 -20.93 -5.11
CA GLY A 252 41.26 -22.12 -4.83
C GLY A 252 41.40 -23.09 -6.00
N LYS A 253 40.73 -22.85 -7.14
CA LYS A 253 40.85 -23.69 -8.32
C LYS A 253 42.17 -23.44 -9.07
N PRO A 254 42.73 -24.47 -9.74
CA PRO A 254 44.00 -24.32 -10.45
C PRO A 254 43.92 -23.27 -11.56
N PRO A 255 45.02 -22.56 -11.87
CA PRO A 255 45.06 -21.56 -12.94
C PRO A 255 44.61 -22.16 -14.28
N GLY A 256 43.71 -21.48 -14.99
CA GLY A 256 43.19 -21.92 -16.30
C GLY A 256 41.99 -22.87 -16.24
N SER A 257 41.57 -23.34 -15.07
CA SER A 257 40.36 -24.19 -14.94
C SER A 257 39.05 -23.41 -14.84
N VAL A 258 39.11 -22.08 -14.81
CA VAL A 258 37.95 -21.19 -14.66
C VAL A 258 37.99 -20.17 -15.79
N SER A 259 36.90 -20.04 -16.55
CA SER A 259 36.81 -19.05 -17.63
C SER A 259 36.34 -17.69 -17.13
N ALA A 260 36.64 -16.63 -17.88
CA ALA A 260 36.24 -15.26 -17.55
C ALA A 260 34.71 -15.12 -17.32
N SER A 261 33.90 -15.76 -18.17
CA SER A 261 32.44 -15.78 -18.05
C SER A 261 31.94 -16.38 -16.72
N GLN A 262 32.61 -17.42 -16.21
CA GLN A 262 32.28 -18.07 -14.95
C GLN A 262 32.57 -17.15 -13.75
N VAL A 263 33.71 -16.46 -13.78
CA VAL A 263 34.09 -15.48 -12.74
C VAL A 263 33.12 -14.29 -12.74
N ILE A 264 32.64 -13.86 -13.91
CA ILE A 264 31.68 -12.76 -14.03
C ILE A 264 30.29 -13.17 -13.56
N ALA A 265 29.85 -14.40 -13.84
CA ALA A 265 28.59 -14.91 -13.30
C ALA A 265 28.62 -14.91 -11.75
N MET A 266 29.74 -15.30 -11.15
CA MET A 266 29.96 -15.22 -9.71
C MET A 266 29.96 -13.77 -9.21
N LEU A 267 30.68 -12.87 -9.89
CA LEU A 267 30.67 -11.44 -9.57
C LEU A 267 29.24 -10.88 -9.58
N ARG A 268 28.44 -11.24 -10.58
CA ARG A 268 27.02 -10.84 -10.68
C ARG A 268 26.22 -11.28 -9.46
N ALA A 269 26.36 -12.53 -9.02
CA ALA A 269 25.69 -13.04 -7.83
C ALA A 269 26.11 -12.29 -6.55
N VAL A 270 27.43 -12.08 -6.36
CA VAL A 270 27.97 -11.32 -5.21
C VAL A 270 27.43 -9.89 -5.19
N THR A 271 27.38 -9.22 -6.34
CA THR A 271 26.93 -7.84 -6.43
C THR A 271 25.44 -7.67 -6.14
N SER A 272 24.61 -8.63 -6.55
CA SER A 272 23.16 -8.57 -6.33
C SER A 272 22.78 -8.78 -4.87
N ALA A 273 23.56 -9.55 -4.11
CA ALA A 273 23.33 -9.73 -2.67
C ALA A 273 23.70 -8.50 -1.83
N ARG A 274 24.30 -7.46 -2.44
CA ARG A 274 24.69 -6.18 -1.81
C ARG A 274 25.57 -6.33 -0.55
N SER A 275 26.28 -7.45 -0.40
CA SER A 275 27.21 -7.65 0.71
C SER A 275 28.36 -6.63 0.72
N GLY A 276 28.57 -5.91 -0.40
CA GLY A 276 29.51 -4.79 -0.52
C GLY A 276 30.98 -5.18 -0.41
N HIS A 277 31.28 -6.44 -0.08
CA HIS A 277 32.60 -6.94 0.18
C HIS A 277 33.04 -7.89 -0.93
N LEU A 278 34.05 -7.47 -1.69
CA LEU A 278 34.72 -8.30 -2.67
C LEU A 278 36.08 -8.66 -2.09
N SER A 279 36.35 -9.96 -1.92
CA SER A 279 37.63 -10.38 -1.34
C SER A 279 38.79 -9.99 -2.25
N LYS A 280 39.94 -9.59 -1.67
CA LYS A 280 41.12 -9.19 -2.46
C LYS A 280 41.58 -10.29 -3.42
N MET A 281 41.50 -11.56 -2.99
CA MET A 281 41.83 -12.71 -3.84
C MET A 281 40.90 -12.81 -5.06
N PHE A 282 39.62 -12.47 -4.91
CA PHE A 282 38.67 -12.48 -6.01
C PHE A 282 38.87 -11.29 -6.94
N GLU A 283 39.28 -10.11 -6.42
CA GLU A 283 39.71 -8.98 -7.25
C GLU A 283 40.95 -9.36 -8.10
N ASP A 284 41.93 -10.02 -7.49
CA ASP A 284 43.12 -10.49 -8.18
C ASP A 284 42.80 -11.54 -9.26
N LEU A 285 41.82 -12.43 -9.00
CA LEU A 285 41.32 -13.37 -10.01
C LEU A 285 40.64 -12.65 -11.17
N LEU A 286 39.80 -11.65 -10.89
CA LEU A 286 39.13 -10.81 -11.90
C LEU A 286 40.15 -10.07 -12.77
N LEU A 287 41.20 -9.50 -12.16
CA LEU A 287 42.30 -8.84 -12.89
C LEU A 287 43.06 -9.83 -13.78
N ARG A 288 43.24 -11.08 -13.34
CA ARG A 288 43.91 -12.12 -14.12
C ARG A 288 43.11 -12.54 -15.36
N VAL A 289 41.80 -12.68 -15.24
CA VAL A 289 40.92 -13.10 -16.37
C VAL A 289 40.48 -11.92 -17.25
N LEU A 290 40.71 -10.68 -16.79
CA LEU A 290 40.34 -9.45 -17.52
C LEU A 290 40.83 -9.38 -18.98
N PRO A 291 42.08 -9.81 -19.32
CA PRO A 291 42.54 -9.82 -20.72
C PRO A 291 41.76 -10.77 -21.63
N GLU A 292 41.18 -11.84 -21.07
CA GLU A 292 40.44 -12.87 -21.80
C GLU A 292 38.93 -12.57 -21.87
N MET A 293 38.46 -11.51 -21.20
CA MET A 293 37.04 -11.13 -21.20
C MET A 293 36.57 -10.70 -22.58
N SER A 294 35.43 -11.26 -23.00
CA SER A 294 34.70 -10.75 -24.16
C SER A 294 34.18 -9.31 -23.91
N PRO A 295 33.78 -8.56 -24.97
CA PRO A 295 33.14 -7.26 -24.78
C PRO A 295 31.88 -7.30 -23.91
N GLU A 296 31.11 -8.39 -23.97
CA GLU A 296 29.90 -8.59 -23.18
C GLU A 296 30.23 -8.84 -21.70
N ASP A 297 31.20 -9.71 -21.45
CA ASP A 297 31.78 -9.99 -20.14
C ASP A 297 32.31 -8.73 -19.45
N MET A 298 33.04 -7.90 -20.20
CA MET A 298 33.57 -6.62 -19.73
C MET A 298 32.45 -5.65 -19.31
N LEU A 299 31.36 -5.57 -20.09
CA LEU A 299 30.20 -4.75 -19.74
C LEU A 299 29.46 -5.29 -18.52
N ASP A 300 29.30 -6.59 -18.41
CA ASP A 300 28.66 -7.21 -17.23
C ASP A 300 29.50 -6.99 -15.97
N CYS A 301 30.82 -7.06 -16.07
CA CYS A 301 31.73 -6.67 -15.00
C CYS A 301 31.52 -5.20 -14.59
N CYS A 302 31.44 -4.27 -15.55
CA CYS A 302 31.15 -2.86 -15.28
C CYS A 302 29.79 -2.66 -14.59
N ARG A 303 28.74 -3.37 -15.04
CA ARG A 303 27.39 -3.31 -14.44
C ARG A 303 27.42 -3.76 -12.99
N SER A 304 28.08 -4.89 -12.71
CA SER A 304 28.28 -5.40 -11.37
C SER A 304 29.00 -4.39 -10.47
N LEU A 305 30.07 -3.77 -10.96
CA LEU A 305 30.80 -2.75 -10.19
C LEU A 305 29.96 -1.49 -9.90
N THR A 306 29.01 -1.15 -10.77
CA THR A 306 28.12 0.00 -10.53
C THR A 306 27.34 -0.15 -9.22
N ALA A 307 26.95 -1.38 -8.86
CA ALA A 307 26.25 -1.68 -7.61
C ALA A 307 27.14 -1.58 -6.36
N MET A 308 28.47 -1.52 -6.51
CA MET A 308 29.43 -1.52 -5.40
C MET A 308 30.45 -0.37 -5.53
N PRO A 309 30.02 0.91 -5.48
CA PRO A 309 30.83 2.09 -5.83
C PRO A 309 32.20 2.19 -5.14
N ASN A 310 32.33 1.64 -3.92
CA ASN A 310 33.55 1.72 -3.12
C ASN A 310 34.41 0.44 -3.15
N ALA A 311 33.99 -0.60 -3.87
CA ALA A 311 34.71 -1.88 -3.96
C ALA A 311 35.53 -2.01 -5.26
N ALA A 312 36.55 -2.88 -5.22
CA ALA A 312 37.40 -3.28 -6.35
C ALA A 312 38.05 -2.10 -7.11
N SER A 313 38.74 -1.23 -6.38
CA SER A 313 39.32 0.00 -6.95
C SER A 313 40.44 -0.25 -7.98
N CYS A 314 41.18 -1.37 -7.87
CA CYS A 314 42.22 -1.72 -8.82
C CYS A 314 41.59 -2.21 -10.13
N LEU A 315 40.57 -3.08 -10.03
CA LEU A 315 39.80 -3.55 -11.18
C LEU A 315 39.13 -2.39 -11.94
N ARG A 316 38.55 -1.41 -11.23
CA ARG A 316 37.95 -0.21 -11.86
C ARG A 316 38.96 0.60 -12.66
N LYS A 317 40.12 0.89 -12.06
CA LYS A 317 41.18 1.66 -12.74
C LYS A 317 41.68 0.94 -13.99
N GLU A 318 41.81 -0.38 -13.91
CA GLU A 318 42.28 -1.19 -15.01
C GLU A 318 41.24 -1.32 -16.14
N LEU A 319 39.96 -1.51 -15.79
CA LEU A 319 38.84 -1.45 -16.75
C LEU A 319 38.77 -0.07 -17.42
N GLN A 320 38.90 1.02 -16.65
CA GLN A 320 38.94 2.37 -17.19
C GLN A 320 40.11 2.55 -18.17
N ARG A 321 41.31 2.07 -17.82
CA ARG A 321 42.50 2.11 -18.67
C ARG A 321 42.29 1.34 -19.98
N LEU A 322 41.71 0.13 -19.92
CA LEU A 322 41.43 -0.69 -21.09
C LEU A 322 40.34 -0.09 -22.00
N LEU A 323 39.27 0.46 -21.43
CA LEU A 323 38.23 1.15 -22.19
C LEU A 323 38.78 2.41 -22.87
N CYS A 324 39.75 3.10 -22.25
CA CYS A 324 40.43 4.25 -22.85
C CYS A 324 41.49 3.87 -23.90
N SER A 325 42.12 2.69 -23.81
CA SER A 325 43.16 2.27 -24.76
C SER A 325 42.60 1.64 -26.03
N LYS A 326 41.41 1.02 -26.00
CA LYS A 326 40.77 0.41 -27.18
C LYS A 326 40.45 1.42 -28.31
N THR A 327 40.46 2.73 -28.02
CA THR A 327 40.24 3.79 -29.02
C THR A 327 41.47 4.10 -29.88
N SER A 328 42.69 3.69 -29.50
CA SER A 328 43.90 3.98 -30.28
C SER A 328 44.13 3.02 -31.46
N LEU A 329 43.33 1.95 -31.60
CA LEU A 329 43.49 0.91 -32.63
C LEU A 329 42.45 0.96 -33.78
N GLY A 330 41.49 1.88 -33.73
CA GLY A 330 40.41 1.97 -34.72
C GLY A 330 40.64 2.97 -35.86
N LYS A 331 41.73 2.86 -36.64
CA LYS A 331 41.87 3.55 -37.95
C LYS A 331 41.43 2.65 -39.12
N GLY A 332 40.27 1.99 -38.99
CA GLY A 332 39.69 1.15 -40.03
C GLY A 332 38.15 1.17 -39.98
N THR A 333 37.52 0.94 -41.14
CA THR A 333 36.07 0.87 -41.46
C THR A 333 35.07 1.39 -40.41
N SER A 334 34.23 2.38 -40.79
CA SER A 334 33.31 3.13 -39.91
C SER A 334 32.55 2.28 -38.88
N ASP A 335 32.07 1.09 -39.27
CA ASP A 335 31.21 0.26 -38.42
C ASP A 335 31.95 -0.40 -37.25
N ARG A 336 33.26 -0.65 -37.36
CA ARG A 336 34.07 -1.18 -36.25
C ARG A 336 34.41 -0.09 -35.24
N TYR A 337 34.58 1.14 -35.72
CA TYR A 337 34.87 2.30 -34.89
C TYR A 337 33.66 2.68 -34.02
N ASP A 338 32.45 2.68 -34.60
CA ASP A 338 31.22 3.03 -33.88
C ASP A 338 30.90 2.02 -32.76
N ASN A 339 31.11 0.72 -33.01
CA ASN A 339 30.89 -0.33 -32.00
C ASN A 339 31.86 -0.24 -30.82
N ALA A 340 33.14 0.09 -31.08
CA ALA A 340 34.13 0.27 -30.02
C ALA A 340 33.83 1.52 -29.17
N LEU A 341 33.37 2.60 -29.79
CA LEU A 341 32.98 3.83 -29.11
C LEU A 341 31.71 3.65 -28.26
N LEU A 342 30.71 2.90 -28.76
CA LEU A 342 29.51 2.56 -28.00
C LEU A 342 29.81 1.66 -26.79
N LEU A 343 30.72 0.68 -26.96
CA LEU A 343 31.21 -0.15 -25.86
C LEU A 343 31.92 0.71 -24.80
N GLN A 344 32.78 1.64 -25.22
CA GLN A 344 33.47 2.57 -24.35
C GLN A 344 32.47 3.46 -23.60
N LEU A 345 31.53 4.09 -24.30
CA LEU A 345 30.51 4.95 -23.70
C LEU A 345 29.67 4.18 -22.67
N ARG A 346 29.22 2.96 -23.02
CA ARG A 346 28.44 2.10 -22.11
C ARG A 346 29.24 1.71 -20.88
N GLY A 347 30.47 1.22 -21.05
CA GLY A 347 31.33 0.80 -19.93
C GLY A 347 31.65 1.98 -19.01
N MET A 348 32.05 3.12 -19.59
CA MET A 348 32.38 4.34 -18.85
C MET A 348 31.14 4.92 -18.13
N SER A 349 29.94 4.85 -18.73
CA SER A 349 28.71 5.34 -18.08
C SER A 349 28.41 4.66 -16.74
N LEU A 350 28.96 3.47 -16.54
CA LEU A 350 28.75 2.61 -15.36
C LEU A 350 29.84 2.82 -14.29
N ILE A 351 31.11 2.95 -14.69
CA ILE A 351 32.25 2.98 -13.75
C ILE A 351 32.93 4.35 -13.61
N ALA A 352 32.76 5.24 -14.58
CA ALA A 352 33.43 6.54 -14.67
C ALA A 352 32.50 7.60 -15.31
N PRO A 353 31.46 8.05 -14.58
CA PRO A 353 30.39 8.89 -15.15
C PRO A 353 30.92 10.22 -15.73
N SER A 354 31.93 10.83 -15.11
CA SER A 354 32.43 12.15 -15.53
C SER A 354 33.08 12.12 -16.92
N GLU A 355 33.80 11.06 -17.23
CA GLU A 355 34.42 10.80 -18.50
C GLU A 355 33.39 10.35 -19.55
N ALA A 356 32.40 9.56 -19.13
CA ALA A 356 31.28 9.16 -19.98
C ALA A 356 30.43 10.35 -20.42
N THR A 357 30.20 11.34 -19.54
CA THR A 357 29.52 12.60 -19.90
C THR A 357 30.28 13.34 -21.01
N LYS A 358 31.62 13.44 -20.90
CA LYS A 358 32.46 14.06 -21.95
C LYS A 358 32.38 13.29 -23.27
N LEU A 359 32.39 11.96 -23.21
CA LEU A 359 32.23 11.09 -24.39
C LEU A 359 30.85 11.24 -25.03
N LEU A 360 29.78 11.30 -24.23
CA LEU A 360 28.41 11.49 -24.71
C LEU A 360 28.25 12.84 -25.41
N LEU A 361 28.78 13.92 -24.83
CA LEU A 361 28.74 15.25 -25.45
C LEU A 361 29.54 15.32 -26.75
N ARG A 362 30.73 14.68 -26.78
CA ARG A 362 31.50 14.53 -28.03
C ARG A 362 30.72 13.75 -29.09
N PHE A 363 29.96 12.75 -28.67
CA PHE A 363 29.09 11.98 -29.55
C PHE A 363 27.96 12.82 -30.13
N VAL A 364 27.34 13.69 -29.32
CA VAL A 364 26.35 14.68 -29.79
C VAL A 364 26.95 15.60 -30.86
N ASP A 365 28.16 16.11 -30.64
CA ASP A 365 28.83 16.98 -31.61
C ASP A 365 29.16 16.26 -32.93
N GLN A 366 29.45 14.97 -32.90
CA GLN A 366 29.68 14.14 -34.10
C GLN A 366 28.39 13.86 -34.88
N LEU A 367 27.25 13.83 -34.21
CA LEU A 367 25.95 13.58 -34.82
C LEU A 367 25.35 14.84 -35.45
N LYS A 368 25.78 16.04 -35.04
CA LYS A 368 25.34 17.32 -35.64
C LYS A 368 25.56 17.31 -37.16
N GLY A 369 24.47 17.35 -37.90
CA GLY A 369 24.48 17.38 -39.38
C GLY A 369 24.49 16.02 -40.08
N THR A 370 24.38 14.91 -39.34
CA THR A 370 24.23 13.57 -39.94
C THR A 370 22.76 13.19 -40.09
N GLU A 371 22.32 12.80 -41.29
CA GLU A 371 20.96 12.25 -41.51
C GLU A 371 20.88 10.73 -41.27
N LYS A 372 21.99 10.08 -40.90
CA LYS A 372 22.04 8.64 -40.68
C LYS A 372 21.18 8.25 -39.49
N ILE A 373 20.25 7.33 -39.73
CA ILE A 373 19.40 6.75 -38.69
C ILE A 373 20.23 5.74 -37.88
N SER A 374 20.25 5.89 -36.55
CA SER A 374 20.91 4.95 -35.65
C SER A 374 20.30 3.55 -35.77
N SER A 375 21.14 2.51 -35.71
CA SER A 375 20.66 1.13 -35.62
C SER A 375 19.88 0.90 -34.30
N PRO A 376 18.94 -0.06 -34.23
CA PRO A 376 18.20 -0.34 -33.01
C PRO A 376 19.09 -0.66 -31.80
N SER A 377 20.19 -1.42 -32.00
CA SER A 377 21.15 -1.76 -30.94
C SER A 377 21.89 -0.54 -30.42
N MET A 378 22.29 0.36 -31.31
CA MET A 378 22.90 1.64 -30.94
C MET A 378 21.93 2.51 -30.15
N THR A 379 20.67 2.62 -30.59
CA THR A 379 19.63 3.35 -29.87
C THR A 379 19.41 2.81 -28.45
N GLN A 380 19.34 1.47 -28.27
CA GLN A 380 19.23 0.87 -26.94
C GLN A 380 20.41 1.21 -26.02
N ILE A 381 21.64 1.19 -26.54
CA ILE A 381 22.83 1.53 -25.76
C ILE A 381 22.80 3.00 -25.35
N LEU A 382 22.48 3.91 -26.27
CA LEU A 382 22.42 5.35 -26.01
C LEU A 382 21.35 5.69 -24.97
N LEU A 383 20.17 5.08 -25.05
CA LEU A 383 19.10 5.24 -24.05
C LEU A 383 19.55 4.84 -22.65
N ARG A 384 20.26 3.71 -22.52
CA ARG A 384 20.79 3.25 -21.23
C ARG A 384 21.89 4.18 -20.71
N CYS A 385 22.75 4.71 -21.59
CA CYS A 385 23.80 5.67 -21.19
C CYS A 385 23.20 7.00 -20.74
N MET A 386 22.22 7.55 -21.47
CA MET A 386 21.50 8.77 -21.07
C MET A 386 20.79 8.59 -19.72
N ARG A 387 20.17 7.42 -19.50
CA ARG A 387 19.56 7.06 -18.21
C ARG A 387 20.58 6.98 -17.08
N ASP A 388 21.71 6.32 -17.28
CA ASP A 388 22.73 6.16 -16.23
C ASP A 388 23.40 7.50 -15.88
N LEU A 389 23.56 8.38 -16.88
CA LEU A 389 24.18 9.71 -16.70
C LEU A 389 23.17 10.81 -16.32
N GLN A 390 21.87 10.53 -16.37
CA GLN A 390 20.79 11.52 -16.18
C GLN A 390 20.98 12.77 -17.06
N LEU A 391 21.43 12.57 -18.30
CA LEU A 391 21.69 13.62 -19.27
C LEU A 391 20.99 13.29 -20.59
N PHE A 392 20.10 14.19 -21.03
CA PHE A 392 19.21 13.96 -22.18
C PHE A 392 19.38 15.06 -23.24
N PRO A 393 20.46 15.05 -24.05
CA PRO A 393 20.67 16.04 -25.10
C PRO A 393 19.54 15.97 -26.15
N PRO A 394 18.83 17.08 -26.46
CA PRO A 394 17.69 17.06 -27.38
C PRO A 394 18.00 16.49 -28.77
N GLU A 395 19.19 16.76 -29.31
CA GLU A 395 19.63 16.24 -30.60
C GLU A 395 19.73 14.72 -30.58
N LEU A 396 20.33 14.15 -29.52
CA LEU A 396 20.48 12.71 -29.37
C LEU A 396 19.13 12.01 -29.18
N VAL A 397 18.24 12.62 -28.40
CA VAL A 397 16.87 12.12 -28.21
C VAL A 397 16.10 12.14 -29.52
N SER A 398 16.27 13.17 -30.34
CA SER A 398 15.68 13.25 -31.70
C SER A 398 16.18 12.12 -32.61
N HIS A 399 17.48 11.82 -32.59
CA HIS A 399 18.04 10.67 -33.33
C HIS A 399 17.46 9.33 -32.85
N CYS A 400 17.35 9.12 -31.53
CA CYS A 400 16.73 7.91 -30.95
C CYS A 400 15.25 7.80 -31.34
N LYS A 401 14.51 8.90 -31.33
CA LYS A 401 13.11 9.00 -31.76
C LYS A 401 12.93 8.59 -33.23
N ASN A 402 13.77 9.11 -34.13
CA ASN A 402 13.71 8.78 -35.56
C ASN A 402 14.01 7.28 -35.80
N SER A 403 15.04 6.74 -35.13
CA SER A 403 15.35 5.31 -35.15
C SER A 403 14.18 4.46 -34.65
N PHE A 404 13.54 4.85 -33.54
CA PHE A 404 12.42 4.12 -32.97
C PHE A 404 11.20 4.07 -33.91
N LEU A 405 10.83 5.20 -34.50
CA LEU A 405 9.65 5.32 -35.36
C LEU A 405 9.77 4.49 -36.65
N GLN A 406 10.96 4.40 -37.23
CA GLN A 406 11.21 3.68 -38.48
C GLN A 406 11.39 2.17 -38.31
N ASN A 407 11.61 1.69 -37.07
CA ASN A 407 11.86 0.28 -36.78
C ASN A 407 10.62 -0.41 -36.18
N THR A 408 10.58 -1.74 -36.30
CA THR A 408 9.47 -2.55 -35.79
C THR A 408 9.46 -2.65 -34.26
N PRO A 409 8.28 -2.85 -33.64
CA PRO A 409 8.16 -2.99 -32.18
C PRO A 409 8.98 -4.15 -31.59
N SER A 410 9.29 -5.20 -32.37
CA SER A 410 10.10 -6.35 -31.94
C SER A 410 11.55 -6.01 -31.61
N ASN A 411 12.03 -4.84 -32.06
CA ASN A 411 13.42 -4.45 -31.92
C ASN A 411 13.72 -3.74 -30.59
N PHE A 412 12.70 -3.39 -29.80
CA PHE A 412 12.87 -2.68 -28.53
C PHE A 412 12.10 -3.41 -27.42
N THR A 413 12.73 -3.56 -26.26
CA THR A 413 12.06 -4.14 -25.07
C THR A 413 11.15 -3.12 -24.40
N GLN A 414 10.24 -3.57 -23.53
CA GLN A 414 9.43 -2.63 -22.72
C GLN A 414 10.29 -1.64 -21.90
N GLU A 415 11.45 -2.08 -21.43
CA GLU A 415 12.39 -1.27 -20.65
C GLU A 415 13.04 -0.18 -21.51
N ASP A 416 13.46 -0.52 -22.73
CA ASP A 416 14.04 0.47 -23.66
C ASP A 416 12.99 1.54 -24.05
N ILE A 417 11.72 1.15 -24.20
CA ILE A 417 10.62 2.08 -24.48
C ILE A 417 10.38 3.02 -23.29
N ALA A 418 10.45 2.51 -22.05
CA ALA A 418 10.33 3.34 -20.85
C ALA A 418 11.48 4.36 -20.74
N TYR A 419 12.71 3.99 -21.09
CA TYR A 419 13.84 4.92 -21.12
C TYR A 419 13.69 5.99 -22.21
N LEU A 420 13.19 5.62 -23.39
CA LEU A 420 12.91 6.59 -24.45
C LEU A 420 11.78 7.55 -24.06
N LEU A 421 10.73 7.05 -23.41
CA LEU A 421 9.64 7.87 -22.87
C LEU A 421 10.15 8.92 -21.88
N TYR A 422 10.99 8.49 -20.94
CA TYR A 422 11.62 9.38 -19.96
C TYR A 422 12.53 10.41 -20.62
N ALA A 423 13.42 9.98 -21.51
CA ALA A 423 14.32 10.88 -22.22
C ALA A 423 13.57 11.91 -23.10
N ALA A 424 12.50 11.48 -23.76
CA ALA A 424 11.64 12.36 -24.57
C ALA A 424 10.94 13.42 -23.72
N ALA A 425 10.41 13.05 -22.55
CA ALA A 425 9.80 13.98 -21.61
C ALA A 425 10.80 15.06 -21.16
N HIS A 426 12.02 14.66 -20.77
CA HIS A 426 13.07 15.58 -20.35
C HIS A 426 13.64 16.44 -21.50
N ALA A 427 13.59 15.95 -22.75
CA ALA A 427 13.92 16.74 -23.93
C ALA A 427 12.83 17.75 -24.34
N GLY A 428 11.68 17.75 -23.65
CA GLY A 428 10.60 18.73 -23.84
C GLY A 428 9.54 18.33 -24.87
N GLU A 429 9.44 17.04 -25.23
CA GLU A 429 8.33 16.50 -26.02
C GLU A 429 7.01 16.62 -25.24
N ALA A 430 5.91 16.91 -25.96
CA ALA A 430 4.60 17.10 -25.36
C ALA A 430 3.85 15.76 -25.21
N VAL A 431 3.11 15.59 -24.10
CA VAL A 431 2.37 14.35 -23.78
C VAL A 431 1.28 14.05 -24.80
N ASP A 432 0.66 15.07 -25.37
CA ASP A 432 -0.38 14.99 -26.40
C ASP A 432 0.18 14.77 -27.82
N GLY A 433 1.51 14.73 -27.97
CA GLY A 433 2.18 14.49 -29.25
C GLY A 433 1.95 13.09 -29.81
N ILE A 434 1.91 12.98 -31.14
CA ILE A 434 1.77 11.72 -31.89
C ILE A 434 2.85 10.70 -31.45
N PHE A 435 4.08 11.16 -31.23
CA PHE A 435 5.19 10.32 -30.80
C PHE A 435 4.99 9.74 -29.40
N PHE A 436 4.50 10.54 -28.46
CA PHE A 436 4.28 10.10 -27.07
C PHE A 436 3.17 9.04 -27.02
N ASN A 437 2.08 9.24 -27.77
CA ASN A 437 1.02 8.23 -27.93
C ASN A 437 1.53 6.93 -28.57
N GLU A 438 2.38 7.00 -29.60
CA GLU A 438 2.97 5.81 -30.22
C GLU A 438 3.89 5.05 -29.25
N LEU A 439 4.65 5.75 -28.41
CA LEU A 439 5.47 5.15 -27.36
C LEU A 439 4.61 4.37 -26.37
N LEU A 440 3.49 4.94 -25.90
CA LEU A 440 2.59 4.28 -24.94
C LEU A 440 1.91 3.06 -25.55
N ASN A 441 1.47 3.17 -26.81
CA ASN A 441 0.85 2.05 -27.53
C ASN A 441 1.84 0.89 -27.72
N ARG A 442 3.09 1.19 -28.11
CA ARG A 442 4.15 0.17 -28.23
C ARG A 442 4.53 -0.38 -26.85
N PHE A 443 4.66 0.45 -25.82
CA PHE A 443 4.94 0.00 -24.45
C PHE A 443 3.91 -1.04 -23.97
N ALA A 444 2.62 -0.78 -24.20
CA ALA A 444 1.55 -1.71 -23.86
C ALA A 444 1.55 -2.99 -24.74
N ALA A 445 1.88 -2.88 -26.04
CA ALA A 445 1.86 -3.99 -26.98
C ALA A 445 3.06 -4.94 -26.87
N THR A 446 4.27 -4.42 -26.60
CA THR A 446 5.53 -5.17 -26.55
C THR A 446 5.52 -6.28 -25.49
N ARG A 447 4.69 -6.15 -24.45
CA ARG A 447 4.47 -7.18 -23.42
C ARG A 447 4.23 -8.58 -23.98
N LYS A 448 3.45 -8.69 -25.06
CA LYS A 448 3.10 -9.99 -25.67
C LYS A 448 4.31 -10.65 -26.34
N PHE A 449 5.24 -9.85 -26.85
CA PHE A 449 6.45 -10.32 -27.52
C PHE A 449 7.53 -10.72 -26.51
N ASP A 450 7.75 -9.91 -25.49
CA ASP A 450 8.73 -10.21 -24.43
C ASP A 450 8.36 -11.50 -23.67
N ARG A 451 7.07 -11.70 -23.37
CA ARG A 451 6.58 -12.95 -22.75
C ARG A 451 6.77 -14.20 -23.62
N ARG A 452 6.75 -14.07 -24.95
CA ARG A 452 6.94 -15.21 -25.86
C ARG A 452 8.42 -15.55 -26.05
N LYS A 453 9.29 -14.54 -26.01
CA LYS A 453 10.74 -14.70 -26.19
C LYS A 453 11.42 -15.30 -24.96
N HIS A 454 10.91 -15.00 -23.77
CA HIS A 454 11.46 -15.46 -22.49
C HIS A 454 10.51 -16.50 -21.86
N LYS A 455 10.74 -17.78 -22.18
CA LYS A 455 9.95 -18.93 -21.68
C LYS A 455 9.83 -18.91 -20.13
N ALA A 456 8.69 -19.41 -19.64
CA ALA A 456 8.17 -19.72 -18.30
C ALA A 456 8.98 -19.54 -16.99
N TYR A 457 10.30 -19.43 -16.99
CA TYR A 457 11.11 -19.23 -15.79
C TYR A 457 11.66 -17.79 -15.81
N HIS A 458 11.09 -16.95 -14.94
CA HIS A 458 11.46 -15.54 -14.75
C HIS A 458 11.24 -14.66 -15.99
N GLY A 459 9.98 -14.41 -16.33
CA GLY A 459 9.65 -13.31 -17.24
C GLY A 459 10.23 -12.03 -16.66
N LYS A 460 11.18 -11.38 -17.35
CA LYS A 460 11.75 -10.10 -16.93
C LYS A 460 10.62 -9.12 -16.63
N LEU A 461 10.36 -8.96 -15.34
CA LEU A 461 9.37 -8.03 -14.82
C LEU A 461 9.92 -6.62 -14.93
N LEU A 462 9.07 -5.65 -15.26
CA LEU A 462 9.46 -4.25 -15.15
C LEU A 462 9.83 -3.97 -13.70
N SER A 463 11.05 -3.43 -13.53
CA SER A 463 11.54 -3.03 -12.21
C SER A 463 10.74 -1.84 -11.67
N ILE A 464 10.71 -1.68 -10.36
CA ILE A 464 10.04 -0.55 -9.69
C ILE A 464 10.65 0.81 -10.07
N PRO A 465 11.99 0.95 -10.20
CA PRO A 465 12.58 2.15 -10.80
C PRO A 465 12.03 2.44 -12.20
N THR A 466 11.89 1.44 -13.06
CA THR A 466 11.34 1.63 -14.42
C THR A 466 9.87 2.04 -14.39
N VAL A 467 9.05 1.43 -13.52
CA VAL A 467 7.65 1.83 -13.30
C VAL A 467 7.55 3.29 -12.88
N THR A 468 8.42 3.69 -11.95
CA THR A 468 8.49 5.06 -11.43
C THR A 468 8.89 6.05 -12.52
N MET A 469 9.92 5.73 -13.33
CA MET A 469 10.33 6.56 -14.48
C MET A 469 9.19 6.76 -15.48
N VAL A 470 8.40 5.72 -15.77
CA VAL A 470 7.24 5.86 -16.67
C VAL A 470 6.27 6.88 -16.10
N LEU A 471 5.93 6.81 -14.82
CA LEU A 471 5.03 7.78 -14.18
C LEU A 471 5.62 9.20 -14.14
N GLU A 472 6.90 9.33 -13.78
CA GLU A 472 7.61 10.62 -13.75
C GLU A 472 7.64 11.30 -15.12
N SER A 473 7.73 10.54 -16.22
CA SER A 473 7.74 11.10 -17.57
C SER A 473 6.50 11.98 -17.85
N PHE A 474 5.34 11.64 -17.29
CA PHE A 474 4.11 12.44 -17.42
C PHE A 474 4.09 13.68 -16.53
N ASN A 475 4.87 13.67 -15.45
CA ASN A 475 5.02 14.82 -14.56
C ASN A 475 5.93 15.88 -15.20
N VAL A 476 6.96 15.45 -15.93
CA VAL A 476 7.96 16.33 -16.55
C VAL A 476 7.52 16.84 -17.93
N ALA A 477 6.82 16.01 -18.71
CA ALA A 477 6.45 16.36 -20.07
C ALA A 477 5.42 17.51 -20.15
N LYS A 478 5.52 18.32 -21.22
CA LYS A 478 4.62 19.46 -21.44
C LYS A 478 3.18 18.99 -21.64
N GLY A 479 2.24 19.61 -20.91
CA GLY A 479 0.80 19.26 -20.94
C GLY A 479 0.38 18.19 -19.93
N GLY A 480 1.27 17.80 -19.00
CA GLY A 480 1.15 16.73 -18.02
C GLY A 480 -0.24 16.43 -17.45
N ARG A 481 -0.94 15.50 -18.11
CA ARG A 481 -1.99 14.64 -17.56
C ARG A 481 -1.88 13.30 -18.27
N LEU A 482 -1.95 12.20 -17.54
CA LEU A 482 -1.89 10.87 -18.16
C LEU A 482 -3.20 10.62 -18.93
N SER A 483 -3.15 10.72 -20.25
CA SER A 483 -4.28 10.41 -21.12
C SER A 483 -4.66 8.92 -20.96
N VAL A 484 -5.96 8.66 -21.02
CA VAL A 484 -6.66 7.45 -20.57
C VAL A 484 -6.31 6.20 -21.39
N GLU A 485 -5.10 5.67 -21.28
CA GLU A 485 -4.77 4.34 -21.79
C GLU A 485 -4.77 3.32 -20.64
N SER A 486 -5.95 2.75 -20.37
CA SER A 486 -6.16 1.69 -19.36
C SER A 486 -5.18 0.50 -19.50
N LYS A 487 -4.65 0.28 -20.70
CA LYS A 487 -3.64 -0.74 -21.00
C LYS A 487 -2.30 -0.43 -20.33
N VAL A 488 -1.88 0.83 -20.26
CA VAL A 488 -0.62 1.23 -19.59
C VAL A 488 -0.73 0.96 -18.10
N TYR A 489 -1.84 1.37 -17.46
CA TYR A 489 -2.10 1.08 -16.05
C TYR A 489 -2.14 -0.42 -15.76
N ALA A 490 -2.69 -1.24 -16.66
CA ALA A 490 -2.66 -2.69 -16.51
C ALA A 490 -1.21 -3.23 -16.52
N VAL A 491 -0.34 -2.72 -17.39
CA VAL A 491 1.09 -3.10 -17.41
C VAL A 491 1.79 -2.71 -16.10
N LEU A 492 1.57 -1.48 -15.61
CA LEU A 492 2.17 -1.02 -14.35
C LEU A 492 1.65 -1.81 -13.15
N ARG A 493 0.34 -2.07 -13.09
CA ARG A 493 -0.28 -2.89 -12.04
C ARG A 493 0.30 -4.29 -12.05
N ASP A 494 0.35 -4.95 -13.20
CA ASP A 494 0.92 -6.28 -13.33
C ASP A 494 2.40 -6.32 -12.90
N ALA A 495 3.19 -5.29 -13.22
CA ALA A 495 4.58 -5.19 -12.77
C ALA A 495 4.65 -5.13 -11.23
N ILE A 496 3.80 -4.33 -10.59
CA ILE A 496 3.73 -4.17 -9.13
C ILE A 496 3.18 -5.42 -8.43
N GLU A 497 2.20 -6.11 -9.02
CA GLU A 497 1.62 -7.36 -8.47
C GLU A 497 2.64 -8.49 -8.45
N GLN A 498 3.46 -8.59 -9.51
CA GLN A 498 4.35 -9.72 -9.73
C GLN A 498 5.72 -9.59 -9.02
N GLN A 499 6.02 -8.45 -8.37
CA GLN A 499 7.19 -8.32 -7.49
C GLN A 499 7.02 -9.18 -6.23
N GLN A 500 7.75 -10.30 -6.15
CA GLN A 500 7.83 -11.19 -4.97
C GLN A 500 8.86 -10.68 -3.93
N PRO A 501 8.67 -10.93 -2.62
CA PRO A 501 9.71 -10.71 -1.60
C PRO A 501 10.91 -11.66 -1.79
N PRO A 502 12.15 -11.29 -1.42
CA PRO A 502 12.53 -10.22 -0.48
C PRO A 502 12.71 -8.82 -1.10
N GLU A 503 12.86 -8.68 -2.42
CA GLU A 503 12.94 -7.38 -3.13
C GLU A 503 11.55 -6.78 -3.45
N GLY A 504 10.58 -6.97 -2.56
CA GLY A 504 9.27 -6.35 -2.73
C GLY A 504 9.38 -4.83 -2.83
N ILE A 505 8.40 -4.18 -3.48
CA ILE A 505 8.26 -2.71 -3.48
C ILE A 505 8.47 -2.20 -2.07
N LYS A 506 9.48 -1.33 -1.89
CA LYS A 506 9.75 -0.71 -0.61
C LYS A 506 8.59 0.22 -0.24
N MET A 507 8.42 0.45 1.05
CA MET A 507 7.35 1.32 1.54
C MET A 507 7.46 2.73 0.92
N GLU A 508 8.68 3.23 0.82
CA GLU A 508 9.03 4.53 0.25
C GLU A 508 8.65 4.59 -1.24
N ASP A 509 8.97 3.53 -2.00
CA ASP A 509 8.62 3.43 -3.42
C ASP A 509 7.09 3.39 -3.61
N ALA A 510 6.37 2.62 -2.78
CA ALA A 510 4.90 2.55 -2.84
C ALA A 510 4.25 3.91 -2.54
N MET A 511 4.76 4.62 -1.52
CA MET A 511 4.28 5.95 -1.17
C MET A 511 4.59 6.98 -2.26
N TYR A 512 5.78 6.91 -2.85
CA TYR A 512 6.19 7.79 -3.94
C TYR A 512 5.33 7.59 -5.19
N ILE A 513 5.11 6.33 -5.59
CA ILE A 513 4.22 5.99 -6.70
C ILE A 513 2.80 6.51 -6.43
N LEU A 514 2.25 6.32 -5.23
CA LEU A 514 0.92 6.86 -4.88
C LEU A 514 0.87 8.39 -4.98
N LYS A 515 1.92 9.09 -4.53
CA LYS A 515 2.04 10.55 -4.69
C LYS A 515 2.02 10.97 -6.16
N LEU A 516 2.75 10.26 -7.02
CA LEU A 516 2.72 10.49 -8.47
C LEU A 516 1.32 10.26 -9.06
N LEU A 517 0.64 9.17 -8.69
CA LEU A 517 -0.71 8.88 -9.18
C LEU A 517 -1.73 9.97 -8.80
N VAL A 518 -1.65 10.46 -7.57
CA VAL A 518 -2.44 11.60 -7.08
C VAL A 518 -2.16 12.85 -7.90
N HIS A 519 -0.88 13.20 -8.06
CA HIS A 519 -0.48 14.42 -8.76
C HIS A 519 -0.92 14.41 -10.23
N LEU A 520 -0.79 13.26 -10.89
CA LEU A 520 -1.18 13.05 -12.28
C LEU A 520 -2.70 12.90 -12.48
N GLY A 521 -3.49 12.82 -11.40
CA GLY A 521 -4.94 12.65 -11.45
C GLY A 521 -5.39 11.29 -12.00
N VAL A 522 -4.62 10.23 -11.74
CA VAL A 522 -4.90 8.87 -12.24
C VAL A 522 -6.02 8.20 -11.43
N ASP A 523 -7.17 7.93 -12.05
CA ASP A 523 -8.30 7.22 -11.44
C ASP A 523 -8.27 5.69 -11.70
N ASP A 524 -7.10 5.05 -11.50
CA ASP A 524 -7.00 3.59 -11.56
C ASP A 524 -7.12 2.97 -10.17
N ARG A 525 -8.36 2.63 -9.78
CA ARG A 525 -8.64 2.07 -8.45
C ARG A 525 -7.89 0.77 -8.16
N GLY A 526 -7.61 -0.05 -9.18
CA GLY A 526 -6.91 -1.33 -9.00
C GLY A 526 -5.47 -1.13 -8.54
N LEU A 527 -4.73 -0.26 -9.23
CA LEU A 527 -3.35 0.10 -8.90
C LEU A 527 -3.26 0.78 -7.53
N THR A 528 -4.15 1.73 -7.26
CA THR A 528 -4.21 2.42 -5.95
C THR A 528 -4.51 1.44 -4.82
N THR A 529 -5.48 0.54 -4.99
CA THR A 529 -5.84 -0.47 -3.97
C THR A 529 -4.69 -1.42 -3.70
N LEU A 530 -3.98 -1.86 -4.75
CA LEU A 530 -2.83 -2.75 -4.63
C LEU A 530 -1.71 -2.13 -3.77
N LEU A 531 -1.35 -0.88 -4.04
CA LEU A 531 -0.32 -0.15 -3.31
C LEU A 531 -0.75 0.11 -1.86
N LEU A 532 -1.99 0.57 -1.64
CA LEU A 532 -2.54 0.75 -0.30
C LEU A 532 -2.61 -0.56 0.50
N THR A 533 -2.95 -1.68 -0.14
CA THR A 533 -2.97 -3.00 0.51
C THR A 533 -1.58 -3.41 0.98
N ARG A 534 -0.53 -3.12 0.18
CA ARG A 534 0.86 -3.38 0.59
C ARG A 534 1.25 -2.48 1.77
N LEU A 535 0.93 -1.18 1.72
CA LEU A 535 1.19 -0.26 2.82
C LEU A 535 0.46 -0.68 4.10
N SER A 536 -0.80 -1.12 4.00
CA SER A 536 -1.59 -1.61 5.13
C SER A 536 -0.93 -2.79 5.85
N LYS A 537 -0.28 -3.70 5.11
CA LYS A 537 0.48 -4.82 5.70
C LYS A 537 1.77 -4.39 6.39
N ALA A 538 2.32 -3.25 5.99
CA ALA A 538 3.58 -2.71 6.49
C ALA A 538 3.40 -1.59 7.54
N ILE A 539 2.16 -1.32 8.00
CA ILE A 539 1.89 -0.26 9.00
C ILE A 539 2.75 -0.43 10.26
N GLY A 540 2.92 -1.67 10.73
CA GLY A 540 3.66 -1.97 11.96
C GLY A 540 5.16 -1.60 11.93
N SER A 541 5.72 -1.25 10.76
CA SER A 541 7.10 -0.79 10.60
C SER A 541 7.21 0.67 10.14
N MET A 542 6.11 1.43 10.12
CA MET A 542 6.11 2.82 9.68
C MET A 542 6.81 3.75 10.67
N THR A 543 7.64 4.66 10.15
CA THR A 543 8.21 5.80 10.88
C THR A 543 7.22 6.97 10.87
N PRO A 544 7.39 8.00 11.73
CA PRO A 544 6.56 9.21 11.69
C PRO A 544 6.52 9.90 10.31
N ILE A 545 7.63 9.90 9.58
CA ILE A 545 7.71 10.45 8.21
C ILE A 545 6.80 9.66 7.25
N HIS A 546 6.77 8.32 7.39
CA HIS A 546 5.91 7.45 6.60
C HIS A 546 4.42 7.68 6.93
N VAL A 547 4.09 7.86 8.21
CA VAL A 547 2.72 8.17 8.66
C VAL A 547 2.21 9.45 8.01
N ARG A 548 2.98 10.54 8.06
CA ARG A 548 2.60 11.82 7.43
C ARG A 548 2.36 11.68 5.93
N THR A 549 3.30 11.02 5.25
CA THR A 549 3.22 10.77 3.82
C THR A 549 1.97 9.95 3.45
N LEU A 550 1.64 8.94 4.25
CA LEU A 550 0.43 8.14 4.06
C LEU A 550 -0.84 8.99 4.28
N CYS A 551 -0.88 9.80 5.32
CA CYS A 551 -1.97 10.73 5.62
C CYS A 551 -2.26 11.69 4.46
N GLU A 552 -1.22 12.33 3.90
CA GLU A 552 -1.32 13.21 2.73
C GLU A 552 -1.92 12.46 1.53
N VAL A 553 -1.40 11.28 1.23
CA VAL A 553 -1.85 10.44 0.12
C VAL A 553 -3.31 10.03 0.29
N LEU A 554 -3.73 9.65 1.50
CA LEU A 554 -5.12 9.24 1.75
C LEU A 554 -6.12 10.37 1.58
N VAL A 555 -5.77 11.57 2.07
CA VAL A 555 -6.60 12.77 1.90
C VAL A 555 -6.73 13.10 0.42
N ALA A 556 -5.62 13.08 -0.31
CA ALA A 556 -5.62 13.44 -1.73
C ALA A 556 -6.38 12.42 -2.59
N LEU A 557 -6.26 11.12 -2.29
CA LEU A 557 -7.05 10.05 -2.92
C LEU A 557 -8.52 10.04 -2.48
N LYS A 558 -8.90 10.81 -1.45
CA LYS A 558 -10.21 10.72 -0.77
C LYS A 558 -10.53 9.29 -0.35
N SER A 559 -9.51 8.53 0.06
CA SER A 559 -9.64 7.12 0.40
C SER A 559 -10.46 6.97 1.68
N ARG A 560 -11.54 6.20 1.64
CA ARG A 560 -12.38 5.92 2.81
C ARG A 560 -12.06 4.57 3.47
N ASP A 561 -10.79 4.19 3.48
CA ASP A 561 -10.34 2.98 4.16
C ASP A 561 -10.22 3.19 5.67
N VAL A 562 -11.32 2.96 6.37
CA VAL A 562 -11.41 3.06 7.84
C VAL A 562 -10.48 2.07 8.54
N LEU A 563 -10.31 0.86 8.00
CA LEU A 563 -9.53 -0.19 8.67
C LEU A 563 -8.05 0.16 8.66
N MET A 564 -7.55 0.63 7.52
CA MET A 564 -6.17 1.10 7.41
C MET A 564 -5.92 2.31 8.30
N PHE A 565 -6.87 3.25 8.36
CA PHE A 565 -6.76 4.40 9.27
C PHE A 565 -6.73 3.97 10.75
N ARG A 566 -7.59 3.03 11.18
CA ARG A 566 -7.57 2.52 12.55
C ARG A 566 -6.27 1.77 12.88
N ALA A 567 -5.75 0.98 11.95
CA ALA A 567 -4.46 0.31 12.11
C ALA A 567 -3.31 1.31 12.27
N LEU A 568 -3.33 2.41 11.50
CA LEU A 568 -2.37 3.51 11.61
C LEU A 568 -2.41 4.18 12.99
N LEU A 569 -3.62 4.50 13.50
CA LEU A 569 -3.78 5.10 14.83
C LEU A 569 -3.31 4.14 15.94
N SER A 570 -3.61 2.84 15.82
CA SER A 570 -3.14 1.84 16.77
C SER A 570 -1.62 1.73 16.77
N HIS A 571 -0.99 1.72 15.60
CA HIS A 571 0.48 1.72 15.47
C HIS A 571 1.09 2.95 16.14
N LEU A 572 0.56 4.14 15.87
CA LEU A 572 1.02 5.38 16.49
C LEU A 572 0.94 5.34 18.01
N SER A 573 -0.15 4.81 18.58
CA SER A 573 -0.26 4.67 20.04
C SER A 573 0.81 3.74 20.64
N HIS A 574 1.29 2.76 19.88
CA HIS A 574 2.36 1.87 20.34
C HIS A 574 3.76 2.49 20.30
N ILE A 575 4.02 3.41 19.37
CA ILE A 575 5.36 3.98 19.16
C ILE A 575 5.59 5.33 19.84
N SER A 576 4.62 5.83 20.62
CA SER A 576 4.60 7.18 21.20
C SER A 576 4.65 8.27 20.11
N PRO A 577 3.50 8.81 19.69
CA PRO A 577 3.41 9.65 18.49
C PRO A 577 4.06 11.02 18.70
N ASP A 578 4.76 11.51 17.67
CA ASP A 578 5.26 12.90 17.63
C ASP A 578 4.14 13.89 17.26
N HIS A 579 4.38 15.19 17.51
CA HIS A 579 3.38 16.22 17.27
C HIS A 579 2.93 16.27 15.79
N GLU A 580 3.86 16.08 14.85
CA GLU A 580 3.58 16.13 13.42
C GLU A 580 2.72 14.93 12.96
N SER A 581 2.86 13.75 13.56
CA SER A 581 2.00 12.60 13.26
C SER A 581 0.60 12.77 13.84
N ILE A 582 0.46 13.33 15.05
CA ILE A 582 -0.85 13.59 15.66
C ILE A 582 -1.63 14.62 14.82
N THR A 583 -0.97 15.71 14.44
CA THR A 583 -1.58 16.77 13.63
C THR A 583 -1.96 16.27 12.24
N SER A 584 -1.09 15.48 11.59
CA SER A 584 -1.37 14.88 10.28
C SER A 584 -2.54 13.91 10.34
N THR A 585 -2.61 13.05 11.37
CA THR A 585 -3.74 12.12 11.54
C THR A 585 -5.03 12.84 11.92
N ALA A 586 -4.99 13.92 12.70
CA ALA A 586 -6.14 14.78 12.97
C ALA A 586 -6.66 15.46 11.70
N LEU A 587 -5.75 16.02 10.88
CA LEU A 587 -6.10 16.61 9.59
C LEU A 587 -6.77 15.59 8.66
N THR A 588 -6.18 14.39 8.55
CA THR A 588 -6.74 13.28 7.79
C THR A 588 -8.09 12.85 8.32
N ALA A 589 -8.25 12.75 9.64
CA ALA A 589 -9.51 12.41 10.27
C ALA A 589 -10.61 13.40 9.89
N ARG A 590 -10.30 14.69 9.88
CA ARG A 590 -11.25 15.74 9.51
C ARG A 590 -11.60 15.69 8.02
N LYS A 591 -10.59 15.67 7.14
CA LYS A 591 -10.81 15.68 5.68
C LYS A 591 -11.50 14.43 5.15
N LEU A 592 -11.34 13.28 5.81
CA LEU A 592 -11.96 12.00 5.43
C LEU A 592 -13.21 11.64 6.24
N LYS A 593 -13.63 12.48 7.19
CA LYS A 593 -14.75 12.24 8.13
C LYS A 593 -14.56 11.03 9.04
N PHE A 594 -13.35 10.83 9.53
CA PHE A 594 -12.93 9.79 10.47
C PHE A 594 -12.69 10.29 11.90
N VAL A 595 -13.17 11.48 12.25
CA VAL A 595 -13.07 12.05 13.62
C VAL A 595 -13.45 11.05 14.72
N PRO A 596 -14.55 10.27 14.62
CA PRO A 596 -14.90 9.31 15.67
C PRO A 596 -13.83 8.23 15.93
N TYR A 597 -13.07 7.84 14.91
CA TYR A 597 -11.99 6.87 15.05
C TYR A 597 -10.74 7.49 15.69
N PHE A 598 -10.48 8.77 15.41
CA PHE A 598 -9.42 9.52 16.08
C PHE A 598 -9.75 9.67 17.58
N GLU A 599 -10.98 10.05 17.92
CA GLU A 599 -11.44 10.15 19.32
C GLU A 599 -11.27 8.82 20.07
N GLN A 600 -11.64 7.70 19.45
CA GLN A 600 -11.49 6.35 20.02
C GLN A 600 -10.05 5.88 20.18
N SER A 601 -9.11 6.45 19.42
CA SER A 601 -7.70 6.04 19.48
C SER A 601 -6.95 6.60 20.67
N VAL A 602 -7.47 7.66 21.28
CA VAL A 602 -6.92 8.25 22.51
C VAL A 602 -5.45 8.69 22.34
N LEU A 603 -5.03 8.98 21.09
CA LEU A 603 -3.64 9.39 20.79
C LEU A 603 -3.18 10.61 21.59
N VAL A 604 -4.09 11.54 21.84
CA VAL A 604 -3.82 12.80 22.53
C VAL A 604 -3.42 12.60 24.00
N GLU A 605 -3.74 11.46 24.62
CA GLU A 605 -3.29 11.17 26.00
C GLU A 605 -1.78 10.94 26.10
N HIS A 606 -1.08 10.74 24.97
CA HIS A 606 0.38 10.63 24.94
C HIS A 606 1.08 12.00 24.96
N VAL A 607 0.33 13.10 24.81
CA VAL A 607 0.88 14.46 24.79
C VAL A 607 0.98 14.98 26.22
N THR A 608 2.18 15.38 26.64
CA THR A 608 2.44 15.93 27.98
C THR A 608 2.64 17.45 27.99
N SER A 609 2.95 18.04 26.84
CA SER A 609 3.12 19.48 26.63
C SER A 609 2.77 19.85 25.18
N ILE A 610 2.20 21.03 24.98
CA ILE A 610 1.93 21.62 23.67
C ILE A 610 2.83 22.84 23.38
N GLU A 611 3.89 23.02 24.17
CA GLU A 611 4.93 24.02 23.87
C GLU A 611 5.56 23.77 22.49
N GLY A 612 5.71 24.84 21.71
CA GLY A 612 6.28 24.78 20.35
C GLY A 612 5.31 24.32 19.27
N TRP A 613 4.07 23.94 19.61
CA TRP A 613 3.04 23.65 18.61
C TRP A 613 2.56 24.94 17.94
N SER A 614 2.22 24.86 16.65
CA SER A 614 1.56 25.99 15.98
C SER A 614 0.12 26.14 16.49
N LEU A 615 -0.40 27.37 16.48
CA LEU A 615 -1.78 27.61 16.88
C LEU A 615 -2.78 26.82 16.04
N SER A 616 -2.57 26.75 14.72
CA SER A 616 -3.44 26.00 13.81
C SER A 616 -3.45 24.50 14.15
N ASP A 617 -2.32 23.94 14.55
CA ASP A 617 -2.20 22.53 14.96
C ASP A 617 -2.94 22.25 16.27
N ILE A 618 -2.77 23.11 17.27
CA ILE A 618 -3.47 22.99 18.56
C ILE A 618 -4.98 23.03 18.33
N VAL A 619 -5.46 24.01 17.55
CA VAL A 619 -6.88 24.17 17.24
C VAL A 619 -7.42 22.97 16.46
N LEU A 620 -6.70 22.50 15.45
CA LEU A 620 -7.08 21.34 14.65
C LEU A 620 -7.24 20.09 15.53
N VAL A 621 -6.23 19.77 16.35
CA VAL A 621 -6.26 18.59 17.22
C VAL A 621 -7.38 18.71 18.26
N ALA A 622 -7.52 19.88 18.90
CA ALA A 622 -8.60 20.13 19.86
C ALA A 622 -9.99 19.90 19.25
N CYS A 623 -10.23 20.35 18.03
CA CYS A 623 -11.51 20.16 17.34
C CYS A 623 -11.80 18.69 16.99
N THR A 624 -10.76 17.88 16.76
CA THR A 624 -10.87 16.43 16.48
C THR A 624 -10.97 15.55 17.73
N CYS A 625 -10.76 16.12 18.92
CA CYS A 625 -10.89 15.41 20.19
C CYS A 625 -12.32 15.37 20.71
N SER A 626 -12.62 14.32 21.49
CA SER A 626 -13.81 14.28 22.34
C SER A 626 -13.76 15.40 23.39
N GLU A 627 -14.90 15.77 23.97
CA GLU A 627 -14.96 16.88 24.94
C GLU A 627 -14.00 16.67 26.13
N LYS A 628 -13.94 15.43 26.65
CA LYS A 628 -13.03 15.07 27.76
C LYS A 628 -11.56 15.20 27.36
N GLN A 629 -11.19 14.66 26.21
CA GLN A 629 -9.82 14.74 25.68
C GLN A 629 -9.42 16.18 25.37
N ARG A 630 -10.33 16.97 24.80
CA ARG A 630 -10.08 18.39 24.50
C ARG A 630 -9.78 19.17 25.76
N LYS A 631 -10.59 19.01 26.81
CA LYS A 631 -10.36 19.69 28.10
C LYS A 631 -8.99 19.34 28.70
N ALA A 632 -8.62 18.05 28.66
CA ALA A 632 -7.31 17.61 29.12
C ALA A 632 -6.16 18.18 28.28
N PHE A 633 -6.29 18.14 26.94
CA PHE A 633 -5.29 18.66 26.00
C PHE A 633 -5.07 20.17 26.13
N LEU A 634 -6.14 20.94 26.27
CA LEU A 634 -6.08 22.40 26.45
C LEU A 634 -5.63 22.83 27.84
N ALA A 635 -5.53 21.90 28.80
CA ALA A 635 -4.97 22.15 30.13
C ALA A 635 -3.46 21.88 30.23
N LEU A 636 -2.84 21.41 29.14
CA LEU A 636 -1.40 21.15 29.08
C LEU A 636 -0.58 22.45 29.00
N PRO A 637 0.69 22.43 29.47
CA PRO A 637 1.61 23.57 29.30
C PRO A 637 1.76 23.97 27.82
N GLY A 638 1.76 25.28 27.53
CA GLY A 638 1.85 25.83 26.17
C GLY A 638 0.50 26.27 25.57
N ALA A 639 -0.63 26.00 26.25
CA ALA A 639 -1.96 26.42 25.82
C ALA A 639 -2.15 27.96 25.80
N GLU A 640 -1.26 28.70 26.45
CA GLU A 640 -1.33 30.16 26.59
C GLU A 640 -1.24 30.87 25.22
N VAL A 641 -0.66 30.23 24.21
CA VAL A 641 -0.65 30.76 22.83
C VAL A 641 -2.07 31.00 22.30
N LEU A 642 -3.05 30.19 22.74
CA LEU A 642 -4.46 30.39 22.37
C LEU A 642 -5.05 31.67 22.97
N SER A 643 -4.64 32.06 24.18
CA SER A 643 -5.10 33.29 24.84
C SER A 643 -4.38 34.53 24.31
N GLN A 644 -3.20 34.38 23.72
CA GLN A 644 -2.44 35.47 23.08
C GLN A 644 -2.77 35.67 21.58
N ALA A 645 -3.49 34.73 20.98
CA ALA A 645 -3.86 34.76 19.56
C ALA A 645 -4.59 36.04 19.14
N ARG A 646 -4.10 36.69 18.08
CA ARG A 646 -4.71 37.88 17.45
C ARG A 646 -5.65 37.47 16.31
N PRO A 647 -6.94 37.86 16.35
CA PRO A 647 -7.91 37.46 15.32
C PRO A 647 -7.51 37.81 13.88
N GLU A 648 -6.79 38.91 13.68
CA GLU A 648 -6.40 39.44 12.38
C GLU A 648 -5.35 38.57 11.68
N GLU A 649 -4.49 37.91 12.45
CA GLU A 649 -3.36 37.11 11.96
C GLU A 649 -3.76 35.67 11.61
N LEU A 650 -4.96 35.23 12.02
CA LEU A 650 -5.46 33.87 11.80
C LEU A 650 -6.11 33.70 10.43
N SER A 651 -6.13 32.47 9.90
CA SER A 651 -6.99 32.13 8.76
C SER A 651 -8.48 32.17 9.16
N THR A 652 -9.40 32.32 8.20
CA THR A 652 -10.85 32.29 8.50
C THR A 652 -11.27 30.96 9.14
N LEU A 653 -10.64 29.87 8.72
CA LEU A 653 -10.90 28.53 9.26
C LEU A 653 -10.41 28.42 10.71
N ASP A 654 -9.16 28.80 10.98
CA ASP A 654 -8.57 28.71 12.33
C ASP A 654 -9.32 29.61 13.31
N LEU A 655 -9.71 30.82 12.87
CA LEU A 655 -10.54 31.73 13.65
C LEU A 655 -11.90 31.09 14.01
N PHE A 656 -12.54 30.41 13.06
CA PHE A 656 -13.81 29.72 13.30
C PHE A 656 -13.65 28.52 14.25
N LEU A 657 -12.63 27.70 14.03
CA LEU A 657 -12.35 26.55 14.87
C LEU A 657 -11.97 26.96 16.29
N LEU A 658 -11.23 28.07 16.46
CA LEU A 658 -10.91 28.63 17.77
C LEU A 658 -12.17 29.06 18.54
N LEU A 659 -13.15 29.67 17.87
CA LEU A 659 -14.48 29.96 18.46
C LEU A 659 -15.21 28.67 18.90
N SER A 660 -14.99 27.55 18.22
CA SER A 660 -15.62 26.26 18.55
C SER A 660 -15.04 25.56 19.79
N ILE A 661 -13.90 26.04 20.30
CA ILE A 661 -13.22 25.47 21.47
C ILE A 661 -13.03 26.46 22.62
N SER A 662 -13.20 27.76 22.37
CA SER A 662 -13.03 28.83 23.37
C SER A 662 -14.29 29.00 24.22
N ASN A 663 -14.17 28.91 25.55
CA ASN A 663 -15.33 28.93 26.46
C ASN A 663 -15.32 30.05 27.53
N GLU A 664 -14.24 30.84 27.70
CA GLU A 664 -14.08 31.64 28.94
C GLU A 664 -13.90 33.16 28.77
N ASP A 665 -13.50 33.66 27.59
CA ASP A 665 -13.24 35.10 27.38
C ASP A 665 -14.26 35.75 26.43
N ARG A 666 -15.23 36.48 27.00
CA ARG A 666 -16.30 37.14 26.24
C ARG A 666 -15.78 38.27 25.33
N GLU A 667 -14.82 39.06 25.79
CA GLU A 667 -14.29 40.19 25.00
C GLU A 667 -13.51 39.67 23.79
N LYS A 668 -12.70 38.64 24.00
CA LYS A 668 -11.96 37.98 22.94
C LYS A 668 -12.88 37.26 21.94
N THR A 669 -13.93 36.61 22.43
CA THR A 669 -14.96 35.97 21.59
C THR A 669 -15.67 36.99 20.69
N ALA A 670 -16.02 38.16 21.24
CA ALA A 670 -16.61 39.25 20.46
C ALA A 670 -15.64 39.80 19.39
N ALA A 671 -14.36 39.99 19.72
CA ALA A 671 -13.34 40.44 18.77
C ALA A 671 -13.11 39.43 17.63
N MET A 672 -13.06 38.14 17.94
CA MET A 672 -12.98 37.07 16.96
C MET A 672 -14.19 37.06 16.02
N ALA A 673 -15.40 37.17 16.58
CA ALA A 673 -16.61 37.14 15.79
C ALA A 673 -16.79 38.41 14.94
N ALA A 674 -16.35 39.58 15.43
CA ALA A 674 -16.28 40.81 14.65
C ALA A 674 -15.35 40.65 13.44
N THR A 675 -14.17 40.05 13.63
CA THR A 675 -13.23 39.76 12.55
C THR A 675 -13.83 38.76 11.55
N LEU A 676 -14.44 37.68 12.04
CA LEU A 676 -15.13 36.68 11.22
C LEU A 676 -16.26 37.31 10.38
N ARG A 677 -16.94 38.34 10.92
CA ARG A 677 -17.99 39.11 10.23
C ARG A 677 -17.48 39.90 9.02
N SER A 678 -16.20 40.25 8.96
CA SER A 678 -15.63 40.92 7.79
C SER A 678 -15.15 39.95 6.69
N ARG A 679 -15.01 38.66 7.01
CA ARG A 679 -14.40 37.64 6.16
C ARG A 679 -15.41 36.84 5.33
N PRO A 680 -14.98 36.24 4.20
CA PRO A 680 -15.84 35.39 3.39
C PRO A 680 -16.24 34.10 4.14
N PRO A 681 -17.44 33.55 3.87
CA PRO A 681 -17.90 32.31 4.48
C PRO A 681 -17.05 31.10 4.05
N ILE A 682 -17.00 30.08 4.90
CA ILE A 682 -16.16 28.89 4.71
C ILE A 682 -16.84 27.91 3.75
N ALA A 683 -16.05 27.26 2.89
CA ALA A 683 -16.54 26.32 1.89
C ALA A 683 -17.08 25.02 2.52
N ALA A 684 -18.01 24.36 1.82
CA ALA A 684 -18.54 23.07 2.25
C ALA A 684 -17.43 22.01 2.25
N GLY A 685 -17.22 21.33 3.39
CA GLY A 685 -16.21 20.29 3.56
C GLY A 685 -14.93 20.74 4.29
N ASP A 686 -14.77 22.04 4.55
CA ASP A 686 -13.68 22.56 5.37
C ASP A 686 -14.04 22.69 6.86
N LEU A 687 -15.29 22.42 7.23
CA LEU A 687 -15.78 22.36 8.62
C LEU A 687 -16.62 21.09 8.80
N GLU A 688 -16.58 20.51 10.01
CA GLU A 688 -17.56 19.53 10.44
C GLU A 688 -18.81 20.23 11.00
N VAL A 689 -19.96 19.56 10.92
CA VAL A 689 -21.22 20.13 11.45
C VAL A 689 -21.13 20.34 12.97
N GLU A 690 -20.36 19.49 13.65
CA GLU A 690 -20.11 19.57 15.09
C GLU A 690 -19.32 20.84 15.47
N ASP A 691 -18.37 21.28 14.65
CA ASP A 691 -17.62 22.52 14.88
C ASP A 691 -18.56 23.74 14.87
N VAL A 692 -19.49 23.75 13.90
CA VAL A 692 -20.49 24.82 13.78
C VAL A 692 -21.44 24.83 14.97
N TRP A 693 -21.83 23.66 15.47
CA TRP A 693 -22.70 23.55 16.64
C TRP A 693 -22.01 24.07 17.91
N ARG A 694 -20.76 23.66 18.16
CA ARG A 694 -19.99 24.16 19.32
C ARG A 694 -19.79 25.66 19.25
N ALA A 695 -19.37 26.18 18.09
CA ALA A 695 -19.20 27.61 17.90
C ALA A 695 -20.51 28.37 18.12
N PHE A 696 -21.65 27.83 17.67
CA PHE A 696 -22.97 28.41 17.91
C PHE A 696 -23.32 28.49 19.41
N VAL A 697 -23.07 27.42 20.16
CA VAL A 697 -23.30 27.37 21.61
C VAL A 697 -22.39 28.36 22.34
N ASN A 698 -21.13 28.46 21.95
CA ASN A 698 -20.14 29.32 22.61
C ASN A 698 -20.43 30.82 22.43
N VAL A 699 -21.11 31.20 21.35
CA VAL A 699 -21.49 32.61 21.07
C VAL A 699 -22.99 32.88 21.29
N ALA A 700 -23.71 31.96 21.92
CA ALA A 700 -25.16 32.02 22.10
C ALA A 700 -25.66 33.31 22.76
N ASP A 701 -24.85 33.90 23.65
CA ASP A 701 -25.16 35.12 24.40
C ASP A 701 -25.00 36.41 23.57
N ASP A 702 -24.31 36.38 22.43
CA ASP A 702 -24.03 37.55 21.59
C ASP A 702 -24.67 37.38 20.20
N LYS A 703 -25.72 38.15 19.95
CA LYS A 703 -26.49 38.14 18.70
C LYS A 703 -25.63 38.45 17.46
N GLU A 704 -24.66 39.36 17.57
CA GLU A 704 -23.81 39.72 16.44
C GLU A 704 -22.77 38.63 16.16
N ALA A 705 -22.20 38.06 17.22
CA ALA A 705 -21.28 36.94 17.10
C ALA A 705 -21.97 35.69 16.53
N LEU A 706 -23.17 35.39 17.00
CA LEU A 706 -24.01 34.32 16.49
C LEU A 706 -24.36 34.51 15.01
N ALA A 707 -24.65 35.74 14.59
CA ALA A 707 -24.87 36.05 13.18
C ALA A 707 -23.61 35.77 12.33
N ALA A 708 -22.41 36.11 12.82
CA ALA A 708 -21.15 35.85 12.14
C ALA A 708 -20.84 34.35 12.01
N VAL A 709 -21.07 33.57 13.08
CA VAL A 709 -20.90 32.11 13.07
C VAL A 709 -21.88 31.45 12.11
N CYS A 710 -23.19 31.78 12.18
CA CYS A 710 -24.20 31.21 11.28
C CYS A 710 -23.90 31.51 9.82
N ARG A 711 -23.46 32.74 9.51
CA ARG A 711 -23.10 33.13 8.14
C ARG A 711 -21.89 32.36 7.63
N SER A 712 -20.87 32.21 8.45
CA SER A 712 -19.59 31.59 8.06
C SER A 712 -19.69 30.07 7.94
N GLY A 713 -20.50 29.42 8.78
CA GLY A 713 -20.79 27.98 8.74
C GLY A 713 -21.96 27.57 7.82
N ALA A 714 -22.53 28.52 7.08
CA ALA A 714 -23.78 28.31 6.34
C ALA A 714 -23.72 27.16 5.31
N ALA A 715 -22.58 26.99 4.63
CA ALA A 715 -22.40 25.93 3.64
C ALA A 715 -22.40 24.54 4.29
N THR A 716 -21.74 24.39 5.45
CA THR A 716 -21.67 23.13 6.20
C THR A 716 -23.01 22.73 6.81
N LEU A 717 -23.77 23.70 7.33
CA LEU A 717 -25.12 23.47 7.90
C LEU A 717 -26.14 22.91 6.90
N GLN A 718 -25.92 23.08 5.60
CA GLN A 718 -26.77 22.46 4.58
C GLN A 718 -26.66 20.93 4.55
N THR A 719 -25.56 20.37 5.10
CA THR A 719 -25.31 18.93 5.17
C THR A 719 -25.80 18.28 6.46
N ALA A 720 -26.31 19.07 7.43
CA ALA A 720 -26.78 18.57 8.72
C ALA A 720 -27.96 17.60 8.59
N ASP A 721 -27.98 16.57 9.42
CA ASP A 721 -29.09 15.63 9.56
C ASP A 721 -30.14 16.11 10.58
N GLU A 722 -31.21 15.33 10.76
CA GLU A 722 -32.29 15.68 11.70
C GLU A 722 -31.79 15.77 13.15
N ASN A 723 -30.94 14.84 13.58
CA ASN A 723 -30.40 14.82 14.94
C ASN A 723 -29.58 16.09 15.23
N THR A 724 -28.72 16.48 14.31
CA THR A 724 -27.91 17.69 14.48
C THR A 724 -28.76 18.94 14.46
N LEU A 725 -29.78 19.01 13.58
CA LEU A 725 -30.75 20.10 13.61
C LEU A 725 -31.47 20.21 14.96
N MET A 726 -31.88 19.10 15.56
CA MET A 726 -32.54 19.15 16.87
C MET A 726 -31.61 19.66 17.98
N ARG A 727 -30.31 19.34 17.93
CA ARG A 727 -29.31 19.93 18.84
C ARG A 727 -29.16 21.45 18.65
N PHE A 728 -29.25 21.95 17.41
CA PHE A 728 -29.29 23.39 17.14
C PHE A 728 -30.58 24.03 17.66
N LEU A 729 -31.73 23.37 17.51
CA LEU A 729 -33.01 23.85 18.01
C LEU A 729 -33.01 23.97 19.53
N GLU A 730 -32.45 22.99 20.23
CA GLU A 730 -32.31 22.98 21.68
C GLU A 730 -31.43 24.12 22.17
N ALA A 731 -30.27 24.32 21.54
CA ALA A 731 -29.40 25.45 21.84
C ALA A 731 -30.11 26.79 21.57
N ALA A 732 -30.74 26.93 20.41
CA ALA A 732 -31.42 28.15 19.99
C ALA A 732 -32.64 28.50 20.86
N SER A 733 -33.33 27.51 21.42
CA SER A 733 -34.49 27.72 22.29
C SER A 733 -34.14 28.41 23.60
N ASN A 734 -32.87 28.34 24.01
CA ASN A 734 -32.35 28.99 25.22
C ASN A 734 -31.75 30.38 24.95
N VAL A 735 -31.70 30.81 23.68
CA VAL A 735 -31.12 32.11 23.29
C VAL A 735 -32.18 33.20 23.39
N PRO A 736 -31.92 34.32 24.10
CA PRO A 736 -32.92 35.39 24.29
C PRO A 736 -33.30 36.09 22.98
N GLU A 737 -32.35 36.28 22.07
CA GLU A 737 -32.63 36.92 20.77
C GLU A 737 -31.82 36.29 19.62
N LEU A 738 -32.51 35.63 18.69
CA LEU A 738 -31.90 35.01 17.51
C LEU A 738 -31.82 36.00 16.31
N PRO A 739 -30.69 36.07 15.58
CA PRO A 739 -30.56 36.90 14.39
C PRO A 739 -31.30 36.29 13.18
N ASN A 740 -31.85 37.13 12.31
CA ASN A 740 -32.54 36.68 11.09
C ASN A 740 -31.69 35.77 10.18
N VAL A 741 -30.36 35.94 10.20
CA VAL A 741 -29.41 35.10 9.46
C VAL A 741 -29.50 33.63 9.90
N PHE A 742 -29.73 33.35 11.18
CA PHE A 742 -29.91 31.98 11.70
C PHE A 742 -31.05 31.26 10.97
N PHE A 743 -32.25 31.87 10.95
CA PHE A 743 -33.43 31.32 10.29
C PHE A 743 -33.22 31.16 8.78
N ARG A 744 -32.52 32.11 8.14
CA ARG A 744 -32.19 32.02 6.71
C ARG A 744 -31.27 30.85 6.39
N VAL A 745 -30.26 30.61 7.22
CA VAL A 745 -29.27 29.54 7.01
C VAL A 745 -29.89 28.18 7.29
N VAL A 746 -30.56 28.02 8.44
CA VAL A 746 -31.14 26.75 8.88
C VAL A 746 -32.43 26.41 8.11
N GLY A 747 -33.18 27.42 7.66
CA GLY A 747 -34.46 27.25 6.97
C GLY A 747 -34.38 26.35 5.73
N ARG A 748 -33.30 26.42 4.95
CA ARG A 748 -33.10 25.51 3.80
C ARG A 748 -32.97 24.04 4.23
N THR A 749 -32.22 23.78 5.30
CA THR A 749 -32.03 22.42 5.82
C THR A 749 -33.32 21.88 6.45
N VAL A 750 -34.04 22.73 7.20
CA VAL A 750 -35.35 22.39 7.78
C VAL A 750 -36.37 22.10 6.68
N LEU A 751 -36.47 22.93 5.64
CA LEU A 751 -37.37 22.70 4.51
C LEU A 751 -37.08 21.36 3.82
N ARG A 752 -35.80 21.06 3.57
CA ARG A 752 -35.35 19.79 2.98
C ARG A 752 -35.78 18.58 3.81
N LEU A 753 -35.69 18.67 5.14
CA LEU A 753 -35.98 17.57 6.06
C LEU A 753 -37.44 17.53 6.54
N ALA A 754 -38.22 18.58 6.36
CA ALA A 754 -39.58 18.72 6.92
C ALA A 754 -40.52 17.54 6.59
N ASN A 755 -40.38 16.94 5.40
CA ASN A 755 -41.19 15.79 5.00
C ASN A 755 -40.77 14.48 5.69
N ASN A 756 -39.49 14.35 6.07
CA ASN A 756 -38.92 13.14 6.66
C ASN A 756 -38.78 13.22 8.18
N MET A 757 -38.82 14.44 8.73
CA MET A 757 -38.73 14.74 10.16
C MET A 757 -39.92 14.16 10.92
N THR A 758 -39.72 13.81 12.20
CA THR A 758 -40.84 13.39 13.06
C THR A 758 -41.83 14.55 13.28
N VAL A 759 -43.09 14.22 13.56
CA VAL A 759 -44.13 15.23 13.79
C VAL A 759 -43.81 16.11 15.00
N GLU A 760 -43.24 15.53 16.05
CA GLU A 760 -42.82 16.24 17.27
C GLU A 760 -41.68 17.22 16.98
N ASN A 761 -40.66 16.78 16.24
CA ASN A 761 -39.54 17.64 15.83
C ASN A 761 -40.02 18.79 14.93
N ALA A 762 -40.92 18.50 13.98
CA ALA A 762 -41.51 19.52 13.12
C ALA A 762 -42.35 20.54 13.90
N LEU A 763 -43.05 20.10 14.97
CA LEU A 763 -43.79 20.98 15.87
C LEU A 763 -42.84 21.90 16.65
N ARG A 764 -41.76 21.38 17.23
CA ARG A 764 -40.78 22.21 17.98
C ARG A 764 -40.13 23.28 17.08
N TRP A 765 -39.81 22.93 15.84
CA TRP A 765 -39.32 23.92 14.85
C TRP A 765 -40.38 24.96 14.52
N LEU A 766 -41.64 24.55 14.36
CA LEU A 766 -42.75 25.48 14.10
C LEU A 766 -42.98 26.43 15.29
N GLU A 767 -42.88 25.93 16.51
CA GLU A 767 -42.95 26.72 17.75
C GLU A 767 -41.87 27.81 17.79
N LEU A 768 -40.62 27.47 17.46
CA LEU A 768 -39.53 28.45 17.39
C LEU A 768 -39.83 29.55 16.35
N TYR A 769 -40.23 29.17 15.14
CA TYR A 769 -40.54 30.13 14.06
C TYR A 769 -41.71 31.06 14.43
N VAL A 770 -42.75 30.52 15.07
CA VAL A 770 -43.93 31.28 15.53
C VAL A 770 -43.62 32.15 16.74
N GLY A 771 -42.73 31.69 17.63
CA GLY A 771 -42.23 32.44 18.79
C GLY A 771 -41.49 33.70 18.35
N HIS A 772 -40.57 33.57 17.38
CA HIS A 772 -39.77 34.67 16.83
C HIS A 772 -40.43 35.43 15.66
N GLN A 773 -41.70 35.13 15.34
CA GLN A 773 -42.46 35.80 14.29
C GLN A 773 -41.81 35.78 12.88
N ILE A 774 -41.12 34.70 12.54
CA ILE A 774 -40.39 34.57 11.28
C ILE A 774 -41.39 34.33 10.12
N ARG A 775 -41.29 35.10 9.04
CA ARG A 775 -42.20 35.03 7.87
C ARG A 775 -41.65 34.23 6.69
N ASP A 776 -40.97 33.11 6.96
CA ASP A 776 -40.58 32.19 5.89
C ASP A 776 -41.74 31.26 5.54
N ASP A 777 -42.53 31.68 4.55
CA ASP A 777 -43.71 30.96 4.07
C ASP A 777 -43.39 29.53 3.62
N SER A 778 -42.21 29.29 3.05
CA SER A 778 -41.85 27.98 2.49
C SER A 778 -41.65 26.95 3.60
N VAL A 779 -40.84 27.30 4.60
CA VAL A 779 -40.56 26.48 5.78
C VAL A 779 -41.81 26.36 6.64
N GLY A 780 -42.48 27.48 6.93
CA GLY A 780 -43.69 27.53 7.76
C GLY A 780 -44.81 26.67 7.20
N LYS A 781 -45.09 26.75 5.88
CA LYS A 781 -46.12 25.91 5.23
C LYS A 781 -45.75 24.43 5.22
N ALA A 782 -44.47 24.08 5.09
CA ALA A 782 -44.00 22.70 5.08
C ALA A 782 -44.13 22.04 6.46
N LEU A 783 -43.59 22.69 7.50
CA LEU A 783 -43.70 22.23 8.90
C LEU A 783 -45.17 22.10 9.33
N LEU A 784 -45.99 23.13 9.04
CA LEU A 784 -47.41 23.10 9.35
C LEU A 784 -48.14 21.97 8.61
N SER A 785 -47.74 21.63 7.38
CA SER A 785 -48.31 20.50 6.64
C SER A 785 -47.99 19.17 7.30
N LYS A 786 -46.75 19.00 7.78
CA LYS A 786 -46.30 17.78 8.44
C LYS A 786 -47.05 17.56 9.75
N VAL A 787 -47.16 18.60 10.59
CA VAL A 787 -47.81 18.52 11.90
C VAL A 787 -49.32 18.29 11.80
N ARG A 788 -49.97 18.76 10.72
CA ARG A 788 -51.39 18.54 10.45
C ARG A 788 -51.78 17.07 10.28
N THR A 789 -50.88 16.21 9.80
CA THR A 789 -51.25 14.85 9.38
C THR A 789 -51.64 13.89 10.52
N ARG A 790 -51.42 14.22 11.81
CA ARG A 790 -51.79 13.32 12.95
C ARG A 790 -52.26 13.99 14.26
N SER A 791 -52.76 15.22 14.27
CA SER A 791 -53.14 15.92 15.53
C SER A 791 -54.52 15.55 16.09
N HIS A 792 -54.85 14.27 16.28
CA HIS A 792 -56.14 13.88 16.90
C HIS A 792 -56.14 13.96 18.44
N ASN A 793 -54.97 14.11 19.10
CA ASN A 793 -54.83 14.15 20.57
C ASN A 793 -53.89 15.27 21.09
N ALA A 794 -53.67 16.36 20.34
CA ALA A 794 -52.72 17.39 20.75
C ALA A 794 -53.25 18.23 21.94
N ALA A 795 -52.41 18.45 22.96
CA ALA A 795 -52.71 19.27 24.14
C ALA A 795 -53.07 20.73 23.75
N SER A 796 -53.80 21.45 24.62
CA SER A 796 -54.31 22.82 24.36
C SER A 796 -53.23 23.84 23.95
N LEU A 797 -51.99 23.66 24.42
CA LEU A 797 -50.84 24.52 24.07
C LEU A 797 -50.44 24.37 22.59
N VAL A 798 -50.46 23.15 22.08
CA VAL A 798 -50.09 22.81 20.68
C VAL A 798 -51.11 23.39 19.70
N ASP A 799 -52.40 23.39 20.07
CA ASP A 799 -53.48 23.99 19.27
C ASP A 799 -53.32 25.52 19.15
N LYS A 800 -52.88 26.21 20.21
CA LYS A 800 -52.61 27.66 20.17
C LYS A 800 -51.49 28.01 19.18
N THR A 801 -50.38 27.26 19.20
CA THR A 801 -49.27 27.45 18.26
C THR A 801 -49.71 27.16 16.82
N LEU A 802 -50.47 26.09 16.59
CA LEU A 802 -50.96 25.72 15.26
C LEU A 802 -51.92 26.76 14.66
N ARG A 803 -52.82 27.33 15.47
CA ARG A 803 -53.69 28.43 15.04
C ARG A 803 -52.90 29.69 14.68
N LYS A 804 -51.91 30.06 15.51
CA LYS A 804 -51.03 31.20 15.22
C LYS A 804 -50.16 30.97 13.98
N ALA A 805 -49.63 29.77 13.78
CA ALA A 805 -48.93 29.39 12.55
C ALA A 805 -49.84 29.44 11.32
N SER A 806 -51.08 28.95 11.44
CA SER A 806 -52.05 28.91 10.34
C SER A 806 -52.42 30.30 9.81
N THR A 807 -52.52 31.28 10.72
CA THR A 807 -52.76 32.69 10.40
C THR A 807 -51.51 33.35 9.82
N MET A 808 -50.34 33.10 10.40
CA MET A 808 -49.06 33.65 9.91
C MET A 808 -48.70 33.19 8.49
N TYR A 809 -48.93 31.92 8.14
CA TYR A 809 -48.48 31.33 6.87
C TYR A 809 -49.61 31.04 5.86
N GLY A 810 -50.83 31.52 6.11
CA GLY A 810 -51.93 31.48 5.14
C GLY A 810 -52.41 30.08 4.74
N LYS A 811 -52.40 29.11 5.66
CA LYS A 811 -52.94 27.75 5.43
C LYS A 811 -54.12 27.51 6.37
N THR A 812 -55.29 27.14 5.88
CA THR A 812 -56.51 26.87 6.70
C THR A 812 -56.29 25.69 7.67
N TYR A 813 -56.39 25.93 8.98
CA TYR A 813 -56.39 24.88 10.01
C TYR A 813 -57.83 24.62 10.46
N ASN A 814 -58.42 23.51 10.01
CA ASN A 814 -59.65 22.99 10.58
C ASN A 814 -59.28 21.83 11.50
N THR A 815 -59.59 21.94 12.79
CA THR A 815 -59.62 20.77 13.68
C THR A 815 -60.60 19.77 13.06
N GLN A 816 -60.13 18.67 12.49
CA GLN A 816 -61.03 17.58 12.11
C GLN A 816 -61.72 17.12 13.40
N GLY A 817 -63.05 17.28 13.45
CA GLY A 817 -63.86 16.78 14.55
C GLY A 817 -63.68 15.26 14.66
N LYS A 818 -63.60 14.77 15.90
CA LYS A 818 -63.55 13.36 16.30
C LYS A 818 -64.10 12.42 15.22
N LEU A 819 -63.23 11.64 14.56
CA LEU A 819 -63.68 10.45 13.85
C LEU A 819 -64.48 9.59 14.84
N ARG A 820 -65.77 9.39 14.54
CA ARG A 820 -66.65 8.47 15.27
C ARG A 820 -65.91 7.13 15.36
N LYS A 821 -65.77 6.59 16.58
CA LYS A 821 -65.41 5.19 16.81
C LYS A 821 -66.29 4.33 15.88
N ASN A 822 -65.69 3.67 14.89
CA ASN A 822 -66.32 2.50 14.31
C ASN A 822 -66.42 1.48 15.44
N LYS A 823 -67.65 1.15 15.84
CA LYS A 823 -67.90 -0.04 16.64
C LYS A 823 -67.46 -1.23 15.79
N GLU A 824 -66.29 -1.78 16.08
CA GLU A 824 -65.98 -3.14 15.67
C GLU A 824 -67.05 -4.05 16.27
N LYS A 825 -67.91 -4.60 15.40
CA LYS A 825 -68.66 -5.82 15.70
C LYS A 825 -67.61 -6.92 15.82
N VAL A 826 -67.27 -7.29 17.05
CA VAL A 826 -66.59 -8.55 17.34
C VAL A 826 -67.64 -9.66 17.19
N GLU A 827 -67.69 -10.28 16.01
CA GLU A 827 -68.36 -11.58 15.87
C GLU A 827 -67.39 -12.65 16.34
N TRP A 828 -67.67 -13.20 17.53
CA TRP A 828 -67.02 -14.38 18.06
C TRP A 828 -67.44 -15.60 17.23
N ARG A 829 -66.48 -16.31 16.63
CA ARG A 829 -66.64 -17.72 16.29
C ARG A 829 -65.55 -18.51 16.99
N TYR A 830 -65.94 -19.11 18.10
CA TYR A 830 -65.23 -20.21 18.74
C TYR A 830 -65.25 -21.42 17.81
N PHE A 831 -64.11 -22.11 17.70
CA PHE A 831 -64.08 -23.56 17.53
C PHE A 831 -62.95 -24.12 18.38
N HIS A 832 -63.33 -24.86 19.42
CA HIS A 832 -62.47 -25.88 20.04
C HIS A 832 -62.63 -27.19 19.26
N GLN A 833 -61.60 -28.02 19.40
CA GLN A 833 -61.32 -29.32 18.78
C GLN A 833 -62.49 -30.32 18.73
N ASP A 834 -62.48 -31.15 17.69
CA ASP A 834 -62.33 -32.60 17.84
C ASP A 834 -61.04 -33.03 17.11
#